data_AF-A0A401T0N6-F1
#
_entry.id   AF-A0A401T0N6-F1
#
_cell.length_a   1.000
_cell.length_b   1.000
_cell.length_c   1.000
_cell.angle_alpha   90.00
_cell.angle_beta   90.00
_cell.angle_gamma   90.00
#
_symmetry.space_group_name_H-M   'P 1'
#
loop_
_entity.id
_entity.type
_entity.pdbx_description
1 polymer ?
#
loop_
_entity_poly.entity_id
_entity_poly.type
_entity_poly.pdbx_seq_one_letter_code
_entity_poly.pdbx_strand_id
1 'polypeptide(L)'
;MKTYTHGIPVIFFINLFCSLLAYTVNEKSGGNIHFMNGNYDGHPMLYFSKSDVEDLRLKARTTHRNIANRIWDAGQIMLSSPGEYLPPWDPKHFSAHWNEIYGNNLGVLAMFCVLFPERTDAMEFAMDYMERMASQPSYLQEAYLWTKQALTVLEKLMVLLKDVKDGSLNEGFQRTVAIADSNYNWFYGPESQLVFLDTYVMRNGSGNWLAEQIRKYRIQEGPGTPAKGQRWCTLHTEFLWYDGSLTPVPPLDYGIPTLHYFEDWGVVTYGGALPAGVNQPFLSFKSGKLGGRAIYDMVHQKKYSQWINGWKNFNAGHEHPDQNSFTFAPNGVPFITEALYGPKYTFLNNALMFSPATAGACFTPWEGQVTEACNSKWLKYKQGISGECRGQVTAALEQNGVVFISGEAVGAYSPSLKLKSSQRNLFLLQPQLLLLVDQIHLAEDSPLEKMSAYFHNTAVAFEEISEDGVNGAFIRQEDGQYTMFWMDDKGNSEKAGLAFKTYPREYPYNGTYYVNVTTTLRYPVTRAAYIFFGPSVEIQSFSIRGDSNRVDIYLATNEKTYTVYLLTGETAVKPLFAMVLADHQKIVFDRTSAIRDTSVQEVKDYVNIVEENLQHTKPVFQQLEKQTLARVLNTDNFRKTAERLIKLSDQKKTEEAVEKLFSVSLRQAKAKKMKKGKGGGDKFPNNLPDIFAQIEINEKRERKKLLQRMQEETSDERNEDMGETVDFTDFSDMKPERGSNKHVKSGSVKPGATVRSTAQSLSASYTRVFLILNIATFFFLLALQLIRFQKAPSLHTQRFLYAVLLLDSFVLLCLYSSCSQAQC
;
A
#
# COMPACT_ATOMS: atom_id res chain seq x y z
N MET A 1 -39.70 22.84 -1.84
CA MET A 1 -38.50 23.00 -2.68
C MET A 1 -37.51 23.93 -1.98
N LYS A 2 -36.39 23.39 -1.47
CA LYS A 2 -35.23 24.17 -1.01
C LYS A 2 -34.06 23.78 -1.91
N THR A 3 -33.38 24.77 -2.49
CA THR A 3 -32.24 24.55 -3.40
C THR A 3 -30.97 24.27 -2.59
N TYR A 4 -30.51 23.02 -2.58
CA TYR A 4 -29.23 22.64 -2.00
C TYR A 4 -28.11 22.82 -3.04
N THR A 5 -27.45 23.98 -3.02
CA THR A 5 -26.23 24.23 -3.81
C THR A 5 -24.99 23.70 -3.07
N HIS A 6 -24.91 22.38 -2.88
CA HIS A 6 -23.86 21.73 -2.10
C HIS A 6 -23.32 20.45 -2.77
N GLY A 7 -22.63 20.62 -3.91
CA GLY A 7 -21.76 19.58 -4.51
C GLY A 7 -20.35 20.07 -4.88
N ILE A 8 -20.19 21.41 -4.93
CA ILE A 8 -19.00 22.12 -5.41
C ILE A 8 -17.65 21.63 -4.82
N PRO A 9 -17.52 21.32 -3.50
CA PRO A 9 -16.23 20.89 -2.93
C PRO A 9 -15.70 19.56 -3.47
N VAL A 10 -16.57 18.56 -3.65
CA VAL A 10 -16.18 17.21 -4.10
C VAL A 10 -15.81 17.21 -5.60
N ILE A 11 -16.52 18.04 -6.37
CA ILE A 11 -16.30 18.28 -7.80
C ILE A 11 -14.88 18.79 -8.11
N PHE A 12 -14.28 19.61 -7.23
CA PHE A 12 -12.96 20.19 -7.45
C PHE A 12 -11.80 19.20 -7.25
N PHE A 13 -11.97 18.19 -6.38
CA PHE A 13 -10.89 17.29 -5.97
C PHE A 13 -10.33 16.42 -7.13
N ILE A 14 -11.18 16.07 -8.10
CA ILE A 14 -10.89 14.99 -9.07
C ILE A 14 -10.44 15.53 -10.45
N ASN A 15 -10.82 16.76 -10.83
CA ASN A 15 -10.39 17.38 -12.10
C ASN A 15 -8.86 17.53 -12.21
N LEU A 16 -8.22 17.81 -11.08
CA LEU A 16 -6.78 18.06 -11.03
C LEU A 16 -5.97 16.76 -11.04
N PHE A 17 -6.52 15.69 -10.48
CA PHE A 17 -5.91 14.35 -10.45
C PHE A 17 -5.68 13.79 -11.87
N CYS A 18 -6.69 13.87 -12.73
CA CYS A 18 -6.56 13.44 -14.13
C CYS A 18 -5.59 14.32 -14.94
N SER A 19 -5.40 15.58 -14.53
CA SER A 19 -4.58 16.55 -15.27
C SER A 19 -3.07 16.38 -15.02
N LEU A 20 -2.66 15.95 -13.82
CA LEU A 20 -1.25 15.84 -13.43
C LEU A 20 -0.62 14.46 -13.72
N LEU A 21 -1.43 13.40 -13.78
CA LEU A 21 -1.02 12.10 -14.32
C LEU A 21 -0.56 12.18 -15.79
N ALA A 22 -1.03 13.19 -16.53
CA ALA A 22 -0.62 13.46 -17.90
C ALA A 22 0.76 14.12 -18.05
N TYR A 23 1.23 14.81 -17.01
CA TYR A 23 2.39 15.73 -17.10
C TYR A 23 3.61 15.26 -16.30
N THR A 24 3.42 14.36 -15.33
CA THR A 24 4.52 13.76 -14.55
C THR A 24 5.22 12.61 -15.30
N VAL A 25 4.66 12.16 -16.43
CA VAL A 25 5.36 11.31 -17.38
C VAL A 25 6.33 12.16 -18.19
N ASN A 26 7.63 11.86 -18.01
CA ASN A 26 8.76 12.32 -18.80
C ASN A 26 8.42 12.48 -20.31
N GLU A 27 8.86 13.59 -20.91
CA GLU A 27 8.49 14.19 -22.21
C GLU A 27 8.44 13.25 -23.45
N LYS A 28 7.56 12.24 -23.40
CA LYS A 28 7.32 11.22 -24.43
C LYS A 28 5.82 11.16 -24.73
N SER A 29 5.36 12.18 -25.45
CA SER A 29 3.99 12.28 -25.94
C SER A 29 3.58 11.05 -26.76
N GLY A 30 2.52 10.37 -26.33
CA GLY A 30 1.91 9.26 -27.08
C GLY A 30 0.42 9.16 -26.82
N GLY A 31 0.00 9.13 -25.55
CA GLY A 31 -1.40 9.18 -25.15
C GLY A 31 -1.85 10.61 -24.83
N ASN A 32 -2.88 11.12 -25.51
CA ASN A 32 -3.41 12.46 -25.26
C ASN A 32 -4.44 12.45 -24.11
N ILE A 33 -4.04 12.91 -22.93
CA ILE A 33 -4.99 13.40 -21.91
C ILE A 33 -5.19 14.90 -22.15
N HIS A 34 -6.37 15.30 -22.61
CA HIS A 34 -6.62 16.70 -22.98
C HIS A 34 -6.90 17.57 -21.74
N PHE A 35 -6.00 18.51 -21.45
CA PHE A 35 -6.19 19.45 -20.34
C PHE A 35 -7.29 20.48 -20.65
N MET A 36 -8.38 20.47 -19.88
CA MET A 36 -9.53 21.37 -20.09
C MET A 36 -9.31 22.82 -19.61
N ASN A 37 -8.10 23.19 -19.16
CA ASN A 37 -7.73 24.57 -18.79
C ASN A 37 -8.71 25.24 -17.80
N GLY A 38 -9.35 24.48 -16.90
CA GLY A 38 -10.35 25.02 -15.96
C GLY A 38 -11.57 25.68 -16.64
N ASN A 39 -11.87 25.35 -17.90
CA ASN A 39 -12.99 25.92 -18.64
C ASN A 39 -14.30 25.18 -18.33
N TYR A 40 -14.96 25.54 -17.23
CA TYR A 40 -16.11 24.81 -16.71
C TYR A 40 -17.41 25.09 -17.50
N ASP A 41 -17.79 24.20 -18.41
CA ASP A 41 -19.02 24.30 -19.21
C ASP A 41 -20.24 23.61 -18.55
N GLY A 42 -20.03 22.65 -17.64
CA GLY A 42 -21.07 22.00 -16.86
C GLY A 42 -20.64 20.65 -16.26
N HIS A 43 -21.59 19.74 -16.11
CA HIS A 43 -21.36 18.37 -15.67
C HIS A 43 -21.82 17.36 -16.72
N PRO A 44 -21.20 16.16 -16.83
CA PRO A 44 -20.02 15.70 -16.07
C PRO A 44 -18.74 16.46 -16.42
N MET A 45 -17.70 16.32 -15.58
CA MET A 45 -16.41 17.00 -15.78
C MET A 45 -15.19 16.26 -15.21
N LEU A 46 -15.33 15.08 -14.59
CA LEU A 46 -14.23 14.48 -13.80
C LEU A 46 -13.22 13.72 -14.66
N TYR A 47 -13.72 12.83 -15.52
CA TYR A 47 -12.95 12.06 -16.50
C TYR A 47 -13.33 12.40 -17.94
N PHE A 48 -14.49 13.02 -18.13
CA PHE A 48 -15.09 13.37 -19.40
C PHE A 48 -16.06 14.54 -19.20
N SER A 49 -16.30 15.30 -20.26
CA SER A 49 -17.21 16.44 -20.33
C SER A 49 -18.62 16.01 -20.75
N LYS A 50 -19.58 16.95 -20.73
CA LYS A 50 -20.93 16.70 -21.23
C LYS A 50 -20.99 16.36 -22.72
N SER A 51 -20.10 16.91 -23.55
CA SER A 51 -20.05 16.60 -25.00
C SER A 51 -19.60 15.18 -25.30
N ASP A 52 -18.79 14.57 -24.41
CA ASP A 52 -18.21 13.25 -24.63
C ASP A 52 -19.21 12.11 -24.37
N VAL A 53 -20.33 12.38 -23.70
CA VAL A 53 -21.33 11.38 -23.28
C VAL A 53 -21.89 10.57 -24.46
N GLU A 54 -22.15 11.21 -25.61
CA GLU A 54 -22.67 10.50 -26.79
C GLU A 54 -21.59 9.62 -27.47
N ASP A 55 -20.32 10.02 -27.42
CA ASP A 55 -19.20 9.19 -27.87
C ASP A 55 -18.99 7.98 -26.94
N LEU A 56 -19.07 8.17 -25.62
CA LEU A 56 -19.03 7.06 -24.65
C LEU A 56 -20.17 6.07 -24.87
N ARG A 57 -21.39 6.55 -25.18
CA ARG A 57 -22.54 5.69 -25.54
C ARG A 57 -22.33 4.95 -26.86
N LEU A 58 -21.71 5.60 -27.86
CA LEU A 58 -21.35 4.96 -29.12
C LEU A 58 -20.29 3.86 -28.91
N LYS A 59 -19.24 4.16 -28.13
CA LYS A 59 -18.20 3.19 -27.72
C LYS A 59 -18.78 1.99 -26.99
N ALA A 60 -19.70 2.20 -26.05
CA ALA A 60 -20.38 1.11 -25.33
C ALA A 60 -21.15 0.16 -26.25
N ARG A 61 -21.67 0.66 -27.38
CA ARG A 61 -22.37 -0.14 -28.40
C ARG A 61 -21.42 -0.76 -29.44
N THR A 62 -20.17 -0.32 -29.49
CA THR A 62 -19.19 -0.68 -30.53
C THR A 62 -17.88 -1.18 -29.91
N THR A 63 -16.85 -0.34 -29.85
CA THR A 63 -15.47 -0.71 -29.50
C THR A 63 -15.25 -1.12 -28.05
N HIS A 64 -16.13 -0.76 -27.12
CA HIS A 64 -16.00 -1.06 -25.68
C HIS A 64 -17.11 -2.00 -25.18
N ARG A 65 -17.81 -2.69 -26.09
CA ARG A 65 -19.00 -3.51 -25.77
C ARG A 65 -18.71 -4.62 -24.76
N ASN A 66 -17.53 -5.22 -24.80
CA ASN A 66 -17.06 -6.21 -23.83
C ASN A 66 -17.01 -5.67 -22.38
N ILE A 67 -16.58 -4.42 -22.18
CA ILE A 67 -16.53 -3.78 -20.86
C ILE A 67 -17.92 -3.23 -20.48
N ALA A 68 -18.65 -2.66 -21.44
CA ALA A 68 -20.01 -2.17 -21.25
C ALA A 68 -20.97 -3.27 -20.75
N ASN A 69 -20.84 -4.50 -21.27
CA ASN A 69 -21.60 -5.65 -20.80
C ASN A 69 -21.33 -5.94 -19.30
N ARG A 70 -20.07 -5.86 -18.83
CA ARG A 70 -19.74 -6.06 -17.41
C ARG A 70 -20.35 -4.99 -16.51
N ILE A 71 -20.35 -3.73 -16.97
CA ILE A 71 -21.05 -2.62 -16.29
C ILE A 71 -22.56 -2.91 -16.27
N TRP A 72 -23.13 -3.41 -17.38
CA TRP A 72 -24.54 -3.78 -17.47
C TRP A 72 -24.91 -4.87 -16.46
N ASP A 73 -24.16 -5.96 -16.42
CA ASP A 73 -24.39 -7.10 -15.54
C ASP A 73 -24.29 -6.69 -14.06
N ALA A 74 -23.28 -5.89 -13.69
CA ALA A 74 -23.16 -5.33 -12.35
C ALA A 74 -24.39 -4.47 -11.97
N GLY A 75 -24.86 -3.61 -12.89
CA GLY A 75 -26.09 -2.85 -12.74
C GLY A 75 -27.33 -3.72 -12.53
N GLN A 76 -27.48 -4.79 -13.33
CA GLN A 76 -28.63 -5.70 -13.19
C GLN A 76 -28.62 -6.44 -11.86
N ILE A 77 -27.47 -6.93 -11.41
CA ILE A 77 -27.35 -7.68 -10.14
C ILE A 77 -27.68 -6.78 -8.93
N MET A 78 -27.26 -5.51 -8.96
CA MET A 78 -27.62 -4.55 -7.91
C MET A 78 -29.13 -4.27 -7.88
N LEU A 79 -29.76 -4.11 -9.06
CA LEU A 79 -31.19 -3.87 -9.19
C LEU A 79 -32.06 -5.08 -8.83
N SER A 80 -31.59 -6.30 -9.09
CA SER A 80 -32.30 -7.53 -8.70
C SER A 80 -32.23 -7.82 -7.20
N SER A 81 -31.22 -7.28 -6.50
CA SER A 81 -31.00 -7.52 -5.06
C SER A 81 -30.87 -6.23 -4.23
N PRO A 82 -31.86 -5.30 -4.20
CA PRO A 82 -31.71 -4.00 -3.53
C PRO A 82 -31.30 -4.08 -2.06
N GLY A 83 -31.88 -5.00 -1.30
CA GLY A 83 -31.58 -5.20 0.13
C GLY A 83 -30.17 -5.75 0.41
N GLU A 84 -29.44 -6.18 -0.62
CA GLU A 84 -28.07 -6.69 -0.53
C GLU A 84 -27.00 -5.63 -0.88
N TYR A 85 -27.37 -4.61 -1.66
CA TYR A 85 -26.43 -3.62 -2.22
C TYR A 85 -26.70 -2.17 -1.80
N LEU A 86 -27.93 -1.80 -1.40
CA LEU A 86 -28.21 -0.46 -0.90
C LEU A 86 -27.56 -0.24 0.48
N PRO A 87 -26.93 0.92 0.73
CA PRO A 87 -26.40 1.22 2.04
C PRO A 87 -27.50 1.27 3.13
N PRO A 88 -27.23 0.81 4.36
CA PRO A 88 -28.16 0.98 5.47
C PRO A 88 -28.40 2.46 5.80
N TRP A 89 -29.66 2.82 6.06
CA TRP A 89 -30.01 4.13 6.59
C TRP A 89 -29.47 4.35 8.02
N ASP A 90 -29.48 3.30 8.86
CA ASP A 90 -28.95 3.37 10.22
C ASP A 90 -27.42 3.48 10.21
N PRO A 91 -26.82 4.58 10.73
CA PRO A 91 -25.37 4.72 10.81
C PRO A 91 -24.67 3.59 11.57
N LYS A 92 -25.35 2.95 12.54
CA LYS A 92 -24.80 1.79 13.26
C LYS A 92 -24.62 0.60 12.33
N HIS A 93 -25.59 0.31 11.46
CA HIS A 93 -25.47 -0.77 10.48
C HIS A 93 -24.53 -0.39 9.33
N PHE A 94 -24.52 0.88 8.90
CA PHE A 94 -23.61 1.38 7.87
C PHE A 94 -22.13 1.28 8.29
N SER A 95 -21.81 1.50 9.57
CA SER A 95 -20.43 1.50 10.11
C SER A 95 -20.04 0.24 10.89
N ALA A 96 -20.92 -0.74 11.05
CA ALA A 96 -20.64 -1.97 11.82
C ALA A 96 -19.56 -2.88 11.19
N HIS A 97 -19.26 -2.72 9.91
CA HIS A 97 -18.35 -3.58 9.15
C HIS A 97 -17.51 -2.73 8.17
N TRP A 98 -16.43 -3.30 7.61
CA TRP A 98 -15.70 -2.67 6.52
C TRP A 98 -16.62 -2.46 5.31
N ASN A 99 -16.81 -1.20 4.92
CA ASN A 99 -17.95 -0.78 4.10
C ASN A 99 -17.56 -0.17 2.73
N GLU A 100 -16.32 -0.44 2.28
CA GLU A 100 -15.80 0.01 0.97
C GLU A 100 -16.71 -0.34 -0.21
N ILE A 101 -17.46 -1.46 -0.09
CA ILE A 101 -18.47 -1.91 -1.05
C ILE A 101 -19.42 -0.79 -1.47
N TYR A 102 -19.80 0.11 -0.56
CA TYR A 102 -20.77 1.15 -0.88
C TYR A 102 -20.19 2.19 -1.86
N GLY A 103 -18.98 2.68 -1.62
CA GLY A 103 -18.29 3.60 -2.52
C GLY A 103 -17.87 2.93 -3.83
N ASN A 104 -17.33 1.71 -3.74
CA ASN A 104 -16.83 0.94 -4.88
C ASN A 104 -17.93 0.60 -5.89
N ASN A 105 -19.14 0.24 -5.42
CA ASN A 105 -20.25 -0.07 -6.31
C ASN A 105 -20.97 1.18 -6.85
N LEU A 106 -20.95 2.31 -6.14
CA LEU A 106 -21.55 3.55 -6.62
C LEU A 106 -20.87 4.05 -7.91
N GLY A 107 -19.56 3.87 -8.06
CA GLY A 107 -18.81 4.26 -9.27
C GLY A 107 -19.30 3.52 -10.54
N VAL A 108 -19.45 2.20 -10.47
CA VAL A 108 -19.99 1.41 -11.59
C VAL A 108 -21.48 1.70 -11.85
N LEU A 109 -22.28 1.89 -10.78
CA LEU A 109 -23.70 2.23 -10.90
C LEU A 109 -23.91 3.59 -11.57
N ALA A 110 -23.13 4.60 -11.21
CA ALA A 110 -23.18 5.91 -11.86
C ALA A 110 -22.80 5.81 -13.35
N MET A 111 -21.77 5.02 -13.69
CA MET A 111 -21.37 4.80 -15.08
C MET A 111 -22.43 4.03 -15.88
N PHE A 112 -23.11 3.05 -15.26
CA PHE A 112 -24.26 2.37 -15.86
C PHE A 112 -25.36 3.39 -16.25
N CYS A 113 -25.74 4.30 -15.34
CA CYS A 113 -26.75 5.32 -15.62
C CYS A 113 -26.33 6.32 -16.73
N VAL A 114 -25.02 6.59 -16.89
CA VAL A 114 -24.51 7.43 -17.99
C VAL A 114 -24.63 6.71 -19.34
N LEU A 115 -24.25 5.43 -19.40
CA LEU A 115 -24.23 4.63 -20.64
C LEU A 115 -25.64 4.18 -21.09
N PHE A 116 -26.55 3.92 -20.15
CA PHE A 116 -27.87 3.34 -20.37
C PHE A 116 -28.99 4.26 -19.82
N PRO A 117 -29.14 5.50 -20.33
CA PRO A 117 -30.10 6.49 -19.81
C PRO A 117 -31.57 6.06 -19.89
N GLU A 118 -31.90 5.07 -20.72
CA GLU A 118 -33.22 4.45 -20.81
C GLU A 118 -33.62 3.68 -19.55
N ARG A 119 -32.66 3.35 -18.66
CA ARG A 119 -32.88 2.65 -17.39
C ARG A 119 -33.18 3.64 -16.27
N THR A 120 -34.40 4.19 -16.29
CA THR A 120 -34.89 5.12 -15.25
C THR A 120 -34.95 4.46 -13.87
N ASP A 121 -35.22 3.15 -13.82
CA ASP A 121 -35.14 2.33 -12.60
C ASP A 121 -33.75 2.34 -11.96
N ALA A 122 -32.69 2.32 -12.78
CA ALA A 122 -31.32 2.43 -12.30
C ALA A 122 -30.97 3.83 -11.79
N MET A 123 -31.53 4.86 -12.41
CA MET A 123 -31.36 6.24 -11.96
C MET A 123 -32.05 6.47 -10.61
N GLU A 124 -33.27 5.98 -10.42
CA GLU A 124 -33.98 6.02 -9.13
C GLU A 124 -33.23 5.26 -8.03
N PHE A 125 -32.75 4.05 -8.34
CA PHE A 125 -31.91 3.26 -7.43
C PHE A 125 -30.61 3.99 -7.05
N ALA A 126 -29.92 4.62 -8.01
CA ALA A 126 -28.72 5.40 -7.76
C ALA A 126 -28.99 6.64 -6.90
N MET A 127 -30.17 7.27 -7.03
CA MET A 127 -30.57 8.39 -6.17
C MET A 127 -30.80 7.93 -4.72
N ASP A 128 -31.56 6.86 -4.47
CA ASP A 128 -31.74 6.30 -3.12
C ASP A 128 -30.38 5.90 -2.50
N TYR A 129 -29.51 5.27 -3.30
CA TYR A 129 -28.14 4.92 -2.91
C TYR A 129 -27.34 6.13 -2.41
N MET A 130 -27.35 7.24 -3.17
CA MET A 130 -26.65 8.47 -2.81
C MET A 130 -27.29 9.18 -1.60
N GLU A 131 -28.61 9.17 -1.46
CA GLU A 131 -29.30 9.75 -0.30
C GLU A 131 -28.91 9.02 1.01
N ARG A 132 -28.80 7.70 0.99
CA ARG A 132 -28.34 6.88 2.14
C ARG A 132 -26.90 7.13 2.53
N MET A 133 -26.03 7.43 1.57
CA MET A 133 -24.64 7.83 1.86
C MET A 133 -24.59 9.27 2.38
N ALA A 134 -25.40 10.17 1.83
CA ALA A 134 -25.47 11.57 2.25
C ALA A 134 -26.14 11.77 3.63
N SER A 135 -26.95 10.82 4.11
CA SER A 135 -27.53 10.86 5.45
C SER A 135 -26.56 10.45 6.57
N GLN A 136 -25.36 9.98 6.25
CA GLN A 136 -24.37 9.57 7.25
C GLN A 136 -23.77 10.80 7.96
N PRO A 137 -23.56 10.78 9.29
CA PRO A 137 -23.27 11.97 10.09
C PRO A 137 -21.82 12.52 9.98
N SER A 138 -21.14 12.36 8.84
CA SER A 138 -19.72 12.71 8.66
C SER A 138 -19.42 13.34 7.29
N TYR A 139 -18.24 13.96 7.19
CA TYR A 139 -17.56 14.48 5.98
C TYR A 139 -17.99 15.85 5.44
N LEU A 140 -17.44 16.93 6.00
CA LEU A 140 -17.37 18.26 5.39
C LEU A 140 -16.07 19.00 5.78
N GLN A 141 -15.18 19.26 4.81
CA GLN A 141 -14.01 20.15 4.94
C GLN A 141 -13.65 20.83 3.60
N GLU A 142 -12.74 21.80 3.60
CA GLU A 142 -12.54 22.80 2.52
C GLU A 142 -11.66 22.33 1.34
N ALA A 143 -12.24 22.26 0.14
CA ALA A 143 -11.62 21.64 -1.04
C ALA A 143 -10.25 22.18 -1.48
N TYR A 144 -9.98 23.48 -1.39
CA TYR A 144 -8.69 24.04 -1.87
C TYR A 144 -7.50 23.57 -1.02
N LEU A 145 -7.65 23.61 0.31
CA LEU A 145 -6.62 23.15 1.24
C LEU A 145 -6.36 21.65 1.06
N TRP A 146 -7.43 20.85 0.94
CA TRP A 146 -7.35 19.42 0.64
C TRP A 146 -6.68 19.13 -0.70
N THR A 147 -6.92 19.93 -1.73
CA THR A 147 -6.31 19.76 -3.05
C THR A 147 -4.81 20.04 -3.01
N LYS A 148 -4.39 21.16 -2.38
CA LYS A 148 -2.97 21.50 -2.17
C LYS A 148 -2.27 20.40 -1.35
N GLN A 149 -2.90 19.93 -0.27
CA GLN A 149 -2.37 18.86 0.58
C GLN A 149 -2.21 17.53 -0.18
N ALA A 150 -3.26 17.09 -0.88
CA ALA A 150 -3.25 15.85 -1.64
C ALA A 150 -2.16 15.86 -2.73
N LEU A 151 -2.02 16.95 -3.47
CA LEU A 151 -0.95 17.08 -4.45
C LEU A 151 0.44 17.15 -3.81
N THR A 152 0.60 17.82 -2.68
CA THR A 152 1.90 17.88 -1.98
C THR A 152 2.33 16.48 -1.55
N VAL A 153 1.40 15.64 -1.08
CA VAL A 153 1.65 14.24 -0.74
C VAL A 153 1.95 13.40 -1.99
N LEU A 154 1.12 13.50 -3.03
CA LEU A 154 1.28 12.71 -4.27
C LEU A 154 2.55 13.07 -5.05
N GLU A 155 2.89 14.35 -5.20
CA GLU A 155 4.11 14.80 -5.89
C GLU A 155 5.37 14.34 -5.13
N LYS A 156 5.37 14.44 -3.79
CA LYS A 156 6.45 13.88 -2.96
C LYS A 156 6.57 12.36 -3.18
N LEU A 157 5.46 11.63 -3.18
CA LEU A 157 5.45 10.18 -3.46
C LEU A 157 5.95 9.86 -4.89
N MET A 158 5.54 10.62 -5.91
CA MET A 158 5.97 10.42 -7.29
C MET A 158 7.47 10.72 -7.49
N VAL A 159 8.06 11.63 -6.70
CA VAL A 159 9.51 11.83 -6.69
C VAL A 159 10.24 10.67 -6.02
N LEU A 160 9.73 10.13 -4.91
CA LEU A 160 10.31 8.95 -4.24
C LEU A 160 10.17 7.67 -5.09
N LEU A 161 9.06 7.52 -5.82
CA LEU A 161 8.79 6.36 -6.68
C LEU A 161 9.79 6.22 -7.84
N LYS A 162 10.52 7.28 -8.21
CA LYS A 162 11.58 7.23 -9.25
C LYS A 162 12.76 6.34 -8.88
N ASP A 163 12.93 6.02 -7.59
CA ASP A 163 13.98 5.10 -7.11
C ASP A 163 13.53 3.63 -7.22
N VAL A 164 12.22 3.36 -7.31
CA VAL A 164 11.63 2.03 -7.53
C VAL A 164 11.59 1.74 -9.04
N LYS A 165 11.98 0.53 -9.45
CA LYS A 165 12.24 0.21 -10.87
C LYS A 165 11.46 -0.96 -11.45
N ASP A 166 10.63 -1.64 -10.66
CA ASP A 166 10.21 -3.01 -10.96
C ASP A 166 8.79 -3.36 -10.43
N GLY A 167 8.21 -4.51 -10.85
CA GLY A 167 6.88 -4.98 -10.42
C GLY A 167 6.39 -6.25 -11.14
N SER A 168 5.71 -7.17 -10.42
CA SER A 168 5.60 -8.60 -10.80
C SER A 168 4.21 -9.14 -11.19
N LEU A 169 4.20 -10.32 -11.84
CA LEU A 169 3.02 -11.12 -12.24
C LEU A 169 3.32 -12.64 -12.15
N ASN A 170 2.29 -13.50 -12.21
CA ASN A 170 2.37 -14.97 -12.12
C ASN A 170 1.62 -15.65 -13.29
N GLU A 171 1.68 -16.98 -13.39
CA GLU A 171 1.12 -17.85 -14.43
C GLU A 171 -0.40 -18.02 -14.43
N GLY A 172 -0.91 -18.54 -15.56
CA GLY A 172 -2.31 -18.93 -15.74
C GLY A 172 -3.31 -17.76 -15.76
N PHE A 173 -2.83 -16.51 -15.57
CA PHE A 173 -3.62 -15.28 -15.50
C PHE A 173 -4.68 -15.23 -14.38
N GLN A 174 -4.69 -16.23 -13.48
CA GLN A 174 -5.66 -16.38 -12.38
C GLN A 174 -5.11 -15.99 -11.01
N ARG A 175 -3.81 -16.16 -10.82
CA ARG A 175 -3.10 -15.92 -9.54
C ARG A 175 -2.00 -14.89 -9.73
N THR A 176 -1.52 -14.32 -8.63
CA THR A 176 -0.23 -13.61 -8.53
C THR A 176 0.72 -14.43 -7.66
N VAL A 177 1.96 -13.94 -7.45
CA VAL A 177 2.94 -14.62 -6.59
C VAL A 177 2.52 -14.63 -5.11
N ALA A 178 1.59 -13.74 -4.73
CA ALA A 178 0.96 -13.66 -3.41
C ALA A 178 1.91 -13.47 -2.20
N ILE A 179 3.10 -12.91 -2.44
CA ILE A 179 4.03 -12.40 -1.41
C ILE A 179 3.36 -11.29 -0.59
N ALA A 180 3.72 -11.21 0.71
CA ALA A 180 3.18 -10.25 1.68
C ALA A 180 1.64 -10.40 1.90
N ASP A 181 1.00 -9.41 2.55
CA ASP A 181 -0.45 -9.41 2.78
C ASP A 181 -1.25 -9.32 1.46
N SER A 182 -1.44 -10.46 0.80
CA SER A 182 -2.09 -10.59 -0.50
C SER A 182 -3.38 -11.40 -0.45
N ASN A 183 -4.22 -11.23 -1.47
CA ASN A 183 -5.17 -12.27 -1.87
C ASN A 183 -4.49 -13.24 -2.85
N TYR A 184 -5.26 -14.16 -3.45
CA TYR A 184 -4.72 -15.07 -4.47
C TYR A 184 -4.23 -14.35 -5.74
N ASN A 185 -4.61 -13.09 -5.97
CA ASN A 185 -4.36 -12.37 -7.22
C ASN A 185 -4.22 -10.84 -7.06
N TRP A 186 -5.28 -10.06 -7.23
CA TRP A 186 -5.29 -8.60 -7.12
C TRP A 186 -6.52 -8.14 -6.31
N PHE A 187 -6.37 -7.17 -5.42
CA PHE A 187 -7.51 -6.58 -4.73
C PHE A 187 -8.39 -5.72 -5.66
N TYR A 188 -7.79 -5.01 -6.61
CA TYR A 188 -8.49 -4.06 -7.50
C TYR A 188 -8.03 -4.22 -8.96
N GLY A 189 -8.99 -4.35 -9.89
CA GLY A 189 -8.70 -4.59 -11.30
C GLY A 189 -8.11 -6.00 -11.55
N PRO A 190 -6.93 -6.13 -12.20
CA PRO A 190 -6.02 -5.08 -12.66
C PRO A 190 -6.31 -4.55 -14.07
N GLU A 191 -7.40 -5.00 -14.73
CA GLU A 191 -7.70 -4.67 -16.13
C GLU A 191 -7.68 -3.15 -16.38
N SER A 192 -8.26 -2.36 -15.47
CA SER A 192 -8.26 -0.90 -15.53
C SER A 192 -6.86 -0.30 -15.57
N GLN A 193 -5.93 -0.82 -14.76
CA GLN A 193 -4.54 -0.35 -14.70
C GLN A 193 -3.77 -0.78 -15.95
N LEU A 194 -4.04 -1.97 -16.48
CA LEU A 194 -3.40 -2.48 -17.69
C LEU A 194 -3.81 -1.72 -18.95
N VAL A 195 -5.10 -1.40 -19.12
CA VAL A 195 -5.55 -0.58 -20.26
C VAL A 195 -5.09 0.88 -20.12
N PHE A 196 -4.96 1.41 -18.89
CA PHE A 196 -4.32 2.70 -18.65
C PHE A 196 -2.86 2.70 -19.10
N LEU A 197 -2.08 1.67 -18.72
CA LEU A 197 -0.69 1.54 -19.15
C LEU A 197 -0.57 1.40 -20.68
N ASP A 198 -1.47 0.67 -21.34
CA ASP A 198 -1.44 0.59 -22.80
C ASP A 198 -1.77 1.95 -23.44
N THR A 199 -2.88 2.57 -23.06
CA THR A 199 -3.34 3.85 -23.63
C THR A 199 -2.35 5.00 -23.41
N TYR A 200 -1.73 5.10 -22.23
CA TYR A 200 -0.94 6.27 -21.85
C TYR A 200 0.58 6.04 -21.78
N VAL A 201 1.07 4.79 -21.78
CA VAL A 201 2.50 4.48 -21.63
C VAL A 201 3.06 3.61 -22.75
N MET A 202 2.52 2.41 -22.97
CA MET A 202 3.12 1.40 -23.86
C MET A 202 2.68 1.55 -25.32
N ARG A 203 1.39 1.85 -25.55
CA ARG A 203 0.72 2.05 -26.85
C ARG A 203 1.05 0.98 -27.90
N ASN A 204 1.09 -0.28 -27.46
CA ASN A 204 1.51 -1.42 -28.27
C ASN A 204 0.50 -2.59 -28.29
N GLY A 205 -0.57 -2.52 -27.50
CA GLY A 205 -1.61 -3.56 -27.44
C GLY A 205 -1.37 -4.65 -26.39
N SER A 206 -0.22 -4.66 -25.69
CA SER A 206 0.10 -5.71 -24.72
C SER A 206 -0.59 -5.54 -23.37
N GLY A 207 -0.94 -4.31 -22.98
CA GLY A 207 -1.75 -4.08 -21.77
C GLY A 207 -3.20 -4.48 -22.00
N ASN A 208 -3.76 -4.13 -23.16
CA ASN A 208 -5.07 -4.57 -23.64
C ASN A 208 -5.15 -6.11 -23.73
N TRP A 209 -4.13 -6.75 -24.29
CA TRP A 209 -4.04 -8.22 -24.37
C TRP A 209 -3.99 -8.89 -23.00
N LEU A 210 -3.18 -8.40 -22.07
CA LEU A 210 -3.07 -8.98 -20.73
C LEU A 210 -4.37 -8.80 -19.93
N ALA A 211 -5.01 -7.63 -20.04
CA ALA A 211 -6.33 -7.38 -19.47
C ALA A 211 -7.38 -8.36 -20.03
N GLU A 212 -7.30 -8.69 -21.32
CA GLU A 212 -8.17 -9.70 -21.94
C GLU A 212 -7.91 -11.11 -21.42
N GLN A 213 -6.64 -11.54 -21.28
CA GLN A 213 -6.33 -12.87 -20.71
C GLN A 213 -6.82 -12.99 -19.26
N ILE A 214 -6.53 -12.00 -18.42
CA ILE A 214 -6.97 -11.97 -17.02
C ILE A 214 -8.50 -11.97 -16.90
N ARG A 215 -9.20 -11.23 -17.77
CA ARG A 215 -10.67 -11.23 -17.81
C ARG A 215 -11.22 -12.58 -18.26
N LYS A 216 -10.61 -13.21 -19.27
CA LYS A 216 -11.01 -14.51 -19.83
C LYS A 216 -10.89 -15.65 -18.82
N TYR A 217 -9.81 -15.69 -18.04
CA TYR A 217 -9.55 -16.79 -17.09
C TYR A 217 -10.05 -16.51 -15.67
N ARG A 218 -10.68 -15.34 -15.40
CA ARG A 218 -11.12 -14.93 -14.07
C ARG A 218 -12.04 -15.96 -13.40
N ILE A 219 -11.64 -16.41 -12.21
CA ILE A 219 -12.38 -17.37 -11.37
C ILE A 219 -13.72 -16.76 -10.94
N GLN A 220 -14.79 -17.53 -11.11
CA GLN A 220 -16.16 -17.10 -10.78
C GLN A 220 -16.61 -17.56 -9.38
N GLU A 221 -16.19 -18.76 -8.97
CA GLU A 221 -16.47 -19.34 -7.66
C GLU A 221 -15.23 -20.07 -7.11
N GLY A 222 -15.09 -20.11 -5.78
CA GLY A 222 -13.95 -20.74 -5.10
C GLY A 222 -12.72 -19.85 -4.90
N PRO A 223 -11.56 -20.43 -4.52
CA PRO A 223 -10.33 -19.69 -4.21
C PRO A 223 -9.87 -18.77 -5.34
N GLY A 224 -9.68 -17.48 -5.04
CA GLY A 224 -9.30 -16.47 -6.03
C GLY A 224 -10.46 -15.74 -6.71
N THR A 225 -11.71 -16.06 -6.37
CA THR A 225 -12.88 -15.24 -6.73
C THR A 225 -12.73 -13.83 -6.16
N PRO A 226 -12.86 -12.75 -6.97
CA PRO A 226 -12.77 -11.38 -6.48
C PRO A 226 -13.85 -11.05 -5.44
N ALA A 227 -13.45 -10.43 -4.33
CA ALA A 227 -14.36 -10.13 -3.22
C ALA A 227 -15.51 -9.22 -3.66
N LYS A 228 -16.73 -9.47 -3.13
CA LYS A 228 -17.95 -8.74 -3.48
C LYS A 228 -17.83 -7.22 -3.31
N GLY A 229 -17.04 -6.75 -2.34
CA GLY A 229 -16.79 -5.32 -2.10
C GLY A 229 -15.85 -4.65 -3.09
N GLN A 230 -15.11 -5.42 -3.90
CA GLN A 230 -13.98 -4.94 -4.71
C GLN A 230 -14.16 -5.21 -6.20
N ARG A 231 -14.83 -6.33 -6.55
CA ARG A 231 -14.93 -6.90 -7.91
C ARG A 231 -15.43 -5.99 -9.02
N TRP A 232 -16.13 -4.89 -8.69
CA TRP A 232 -16.68 -3.93 -9.66
C TRP A 232 -16.08 -2.52 -9.55
N CYS A 233 -15.24 -2.26 -8.55
CA CYS A 233 -14.73 -0.93 -8.21
C CYS A 233 -14.15 -0.19 -9.43
N THR A 234 -13.33 -0.87 -10.23
CA THR A 234 -12.57 -0.28 -11.33
C THR A 234 -13.21 -0.43 -12.71
N LEU A 235 -14.42 -0.99 -12.83
CA LEU A 235 -15.07 -1.20 -14.14
C LEU A 235 -15.33 0.12 -14.90
N HIS A 236 -15.63 1.19 -14.16
CA HIS A 236 -15.90 2.50 -14.75
C HIS A 236 -14.62 3.15 -15.33
N THR A 237 -13.48 3.04 -14.64
CA THR A 237 -12.18 3.50 -15.15
C THR A 237 -11.63 2.58 -16.24
N GLU A 238 -11.85 1.26 -16.16
CA GLU A 238 -11.52 0.31 -17.23
C GLU A 238 -12.21 0.69 -18.55
N PHE A 239 -13.48 1.07 -18.50
CA PHE A 239 -14.22 1.54 -19.67
C PHE A 239 -13.67 2.87 -20.22
N LEU A 240 -13.33 3.81 -19.34
CA LEU A 240 -12.88 5.16 -19.72
C LEU A 240 -11.46 5.21 -20.27
N TRP A 241 -10.57 4.32 -19.80
CA TRP A 241 -9.15 4.31 -20.17
C TRP A 241 -8.80 3.31 -21.29
N TYR A 242 -9.74 2.49 -21.76
CA TYR A 242 -9.50 1.51 -22.81
C TYR A 242 -9.44 2.15 -24.22
N ASP A 243 -8.25 2.22 -24.81
CA ASP A 243 -8.07 2.62 -26.21
C ASP A 243 -8.30 1.42 -27.14
N GLY A 244 -9.53 1.29 -27.64
CA GLY A 244 -9.93 0.26 -28.60
C GLY A 244 -9.31 0.39 -29.99
N SER A 245 -8.48 1.41 -30.27
CA SER A 245 -7.64 1.46 -31.49
C SER A 245 -6.36 0.63 -31.36
N LEU A 246 -5.92 0.35 -30.13
CA LEU A 246 -4.78 -0.50 -29.84
C LEU A 246 -5.24 -1.97 -29.86
N THR A 247 -4.95 -2.66 -30.97
CA THR A 247 -5.28 -4.08 -31.14
C THR A 247 -4.55 -4.91 -30.08
N PRO A 248 -5.22 -5.83 -29.35
CA PRO A 248 -4.57 -6.70 -28.37
C PRO A 248 -3.45 -7.56 -29.00
N VAL A 249 -2.21 -7.40 -28.55
CA VAL A 249 -1.03 -8.15 -29.05
C VAL A 249 -0.16 -8.63 -27.87
N PRO A 250 0.14 -9.94 -27.76
CA PRO A 250 1.01 -10.45 -26.70
C PRO A 250 2.44 -9.86 -26.77
N PRO A 251 3.17 -9.81 -25.64
CA PRO A 251 4.62 -9.59 -25.64
C PRO A 251 5.36 -10.56 -26.58
N LEU A 252 6.50 -10.13 -27.13
CA LEU A 252 7.28 -10.92 -28.10
C LEU A 252 7.84 -12.23 -27.54
N ASP A 253 8.04 -12.29 -26.23
CA ASP A 253 8.52 -13.44 -25.45
C ASP A 253 7.39 -14.28 -24.84
N TYR A 254 6.12 -13.97 -25.13
CA TYR A 254 4.99 -14.76 -24.65
C TYR A 254 5.07 -16.23 -25.10
N GLY A 255 4.89 -17.15 -24.15
CA GLY A 255 5.04 -18.59 -24.36
C GLY A 255 6.47 -19.11 -24.18
N ILE A 256 7.43 -18.22 -23.89
CA ILE A 256 8.81 -18.59 -23.52
C ILE A 256 8.98 -18.38 -22.00
N PRO A 257 9.40 -19.40 -21.23
CA PRO A 257 9.71 -19.23 -19.81
C PRO A 257 10.93 -18.32 -19.61
N THR A 258 10.67 -17.07 -19.18
CA THR A 258 11.69 -16.04 -18.96
C THR A 258 12.02 -15.90 -17.48
N LEU A 259 13.31 -15.76 -17.14
CA LEU A 259 13.78 -15.39 -15.81
C LEU A 259 13.78 -13.86 -15.64
N HIS A 260 13.16 -13.35 -14.58
CA HIS A 260 13.14 -11.94 -14.24
C HIS A 260 13.58 -11.71 -12.80
N TYR A 261 14.35 -10.65 -12.55
CA TYR A 261 14.79 -10.24 -11.21
C TYR A 261 14.34 -8.80 -10.92
N PHE A 262 13.47 -8.68 -9.91
CA PHE A 262 13.02 -7.44 -9.30
C PHE A 262 14.12 -6.97 -8.33
N GLU A 263 15.04 -6.13 -8.82
CA GLU A 263 16.23 -5.68 -8.08
C GLU A 263 15.95 -4.73 -6.91
N ASP A 264 14.81 -4.04 -6.91
CA ASP A 264 14.39 -3.21 -5.78
C ASP A 264 13.59 -4.02 -4.76
N TRP A 265 12.65 -4.84 -5.22
CA TRP A 265 11.84 -5.69 -4.35
C TRP A 265 12.62 -6.87 -3.75
N GLY A 266 13.68 -7.32 -4.41
CA GLY A 266 14.48 -8.49 -4.03
C GLY A 266 13.78 -9.81 -4.34
N VAL A 267 13.06 -9.89 -5.47
CA VAL A 267 12.29 -11.07 -5.88
C VAL A 267 12.76 -11.56 -7.25
N VAL A 268 12.85 -12.87 -7.42
CA VAL A 268 13.09 -13.53 -8.72
C VAL A 268 11.81 -14.27 -9.11
N THR A 269 11.46 -14.26 -10.40
CA THR A 269 10.42 -15.11 -10.98
C THR A 269 10.89 -15.77 -12.26
N TYR A 270 10.46 -17.00 -12.51
CA TYR A 270 10.60 -17.74 -13.75
C TYR A 270 9.25 -18.29 -14.18
N GLY A 271 8.95 -18.28 -15.49
CA GLY A 271 7.70 -18.80 -16.05
C GLY A 271 6.49 -17.84 -16.00
N GLY A 272 6.62 -16.65 -15.41
CA GLY A 272 5.50 -15.71 -15.25
C GLY A 272 4.69 -15.44 -16.55
N ALA A 273 3.36 -15.37 -16.41
CA ALA A 273 2.39 -15.10 -17.49
C ALA A 273 2.29 -16.16 -18.62
N LEU A 274 2.75 -17.40 -18.39
CA LEU A 274 2.50 -18.53 -19.30
C LEU A 274 1.08 -19.11 -19.16
N PRO A 275 0.55 -19.78 -20.21
CA PRO A 275 -0.60 -20.68 -20.06
C PRO A 275 -0.30 -21.81 -19.08
N ALA A 276 -1.27 -22.17 -18.23
CA ALA A 276 -1.16 -23.40 -17.44
C ALA A 276 -1.09 -24.62 -18.36
N GLY A 277 -0.19 -25.56 -18.06
CA GLY A 277 0.03 -26.74 -18.89
C GLY A 277 1.23 -27.57 -18.42
N VAL A 278 1.28 -28.81 -18.91
CA VAL A 278 2.38 -29.74 -18.59
C VAL A 278 3.72 -29.13 -19.02
N ASN A 279 4.72 -29.18 -18.13
CA ASN A 279 6.04 -28.59 -18.35
C ASN A 279 6.06 -27.06 -18.57
N GLN A 280 5.06 -26.33 -18.08
CA GLN A 280 5.08 -24.86 -17.94
C GLN A 280 5.20 -24.55 -16.43
N PRO A 281 6.40 -24.19 -15.92
CA PRO A 281 6.67 -24.17 -14.48
C PRO A 281 6.84 -22.76 -13.90
N PHE A 282 5.98 -22.37 -12.95
CA PHE A 282 6.25 -21.16 -12.18
C PHE A 282 7.27 -21.44 -11.08
N LEU A 283 8.26 -20.56 -10.95
CA LEU A 283 9.12 -20.50 -9.77
C LEU A 283 9.26 -19.04 -9.31
N SER A 284 9.10 -18.78 -8.01
CA SER A 284 9.51 -17.50 -7.42
C SER A 284 10.46 -17.70 -6.24
N PHE A 285 11.24 -16.67 -5.93
CA PHE A 285 12.13 -16.62 -4.77
C PHE A 285 12.23 -15.19 -4.24
N LYS A 286 12.14 -14.97 -2.92
CA LYS A 286 12.28 -13.65 -2.28
C LYS A 286 13.47 -13.61 -1.33
N SER A 287 14.36 -12.64 -1.50
CA SER A 287 15.38 -12.29 -0.51
C SER A 287 15.84 -10.85 -0.76
N GLY A 288 15.30 -9.91 0.00
CA GLY A 288 15.42 -8.47 -0.25
C GLY A 288 15.43 -7.60 1.01
N LYS A 289 15.67 -6.31 0.80
CA LYS A 289 15.64 -5.29 1.87
C LYS A 289 14.19 -4.99 2.27
N LEU A 290 13.94 -4.82 3.58
CA LEU A 290 12.64 -4.41 4.11
C LEU A 290 12.20 -3.07 3.49
N GLY A 291 10.95 -2.98 3.03
CA GLY A 291 10.38 -1.86 2.28
C GLY A 291 10.78 -1.81 0.79
N GLY A 292 11.57 -2.77 0.30
CA GLY A 292 12.30 -2.64 -0.96
C GLY A 292 13.56 -1.79 -0.79
N ARG A 293 14.54 -1.99 -1.69
CA ARG A 293 15.85 -1.33 -1.65
C ARG A 293 15.72 0.19 -1.68
N ALA A 294 14.81 0.77 -2.45
CA ALA A 294 14.59 2.22 -2.48
C ALA A 294 14.27 2.78 -1.07
N ILE A 295 13.22 2.27 -0.42
CA ILE A 295 12.79 2.73 0.91
C ILE A 295 13.86 2.43 1.96
N TYR A 296 14.44 1.23 1.95
CA TYR A 296 15.50 0.86 2.88
C TYR A 296 16.70 1.80 2.77
N ASP A 297 17.20 2.05 1.55
CA ASP A 297 18.32 2.94 1.32
C ASP A 297 17.96 4.40 1.67
N MET A 298 16.73 4.86 1.41
CA MET A 298 16.29 6.20 1.84
C MET A 298 16.35 6.35 3.37
N VAL A 299 15.84 5.37 4.11
CA VAL A 299 15.83 5.37 5.59
C VAL A 299 17.24 5.30 6.15
N HIS A 300 18.06 4.34 5.72
CA HIS A 300 19.37 4.06 6.33
C HIS A 300 20.48 5.00 5.83
N GLN A 301 20.42 5.48 4.58
CA GLN A 301 21.37 6.45 4.03
C GLN A 301 20.92 7.91 4.24
N LYS A 302 19.73 8.13 4.84
CA LYS A 302 19.14 9.44 5.15
C LYS A 302 18.92 10.33 3.93
N LYS A 303 18.48 9.72 2.81
CA LYS A 303 18.11 10.45 1.59
C LYS A 303 16.84 11.27 1.82
N TYR A 304 16.64 12.32 1.02
CA TYR A 304 15.47 13.20 1.07
C TYR A 304 15.25 13.78 2.47
N SER A 305 16.32 14.18 3.15
CA SER A 305 16.33 14.51 4.59
C SER A 305 15.42 15.67 5.02
N GLN A 306 14.90 16.46 4.07
CA GLN A 306 13.87 17.48 4.34
C GLN A 306 12.45 16.88 4.50
N TRP A 307 12.21 15.69 3.96
CA TRP A 307 10.91 15.01 3.97
C TRP A 307 10.93 13.74 4.84
N ILE A 308 12.05 13.01 4.82
CA ILE A 308 12.19 11.68 5.42
C ILE A 308 13.04 11.76 6.69
N ASN A 309 12.48 11.27 7.80
CA ASN A 309 13.17 11.09 9.08
C ASN A 309 12.91 9.66 9.58
N GLY A 310 13.56 8.71 8.91
CA GLY A 310 13.54 7.29 9.22
C GLY A 310 12.19 6.60 8.93
N TRP A 311 12.00 5.43 9.55
CA TRP A 311 10.81 4.57 9.38
C TRP A 311 9.47 5.21 9.75
N LYS A 312 9.44 6.40 10.36
CA LYS A 312 8.17 7.09 10.69
C LYS A 312 7.39 7.53 9.43
N ASN A 313 8.11 7.74 8.32
CA ASN A 313 7.55 8.19 7.04
C ASN A 313 7.04 7.05 6.14
N PHE A 314 7.27 5.79 6.54
CA PHE A 314 6.97 4.61 5.72
C PHE A 314 6.21 3.53 6.52
N ASN A 315 5.52 2.63 5.82
CA ASN A 315 4.78 1.54 6.47
C ASN A 315 5.00 0.19 5.80
N ALA A 316 5.93 -0.59 6.34
CA ALA A 316 6.20 -1.98 5.96
C ALA A 316 5.35 -3.00 6.77
N GLY A 317 4.29 -2.56 7.46
CA GLY A 317 3.48 -3.42 8.33
C GLY A 317 2.76 -4.58 7.62
N HIS A 318 2.58 -4.48 6.30
CA HIS A 318 1.99 -5.50 5.42
C HIS A 318 2.98 -6.53 4.87
N GLU A 319 4.29 -6.29 4.96
CA GLU A 319 5.30 -7.31 4.61
C GLU A 319 5.29 -8.48 5.61
N HIS A 320 5.91 -9.59 5.23
CA HIS A 320 6.01 -10.80 6.03
C HIS A 320 7.47 -11.08 6.47
N PRO A 321 7.69 -11.90 7.51
CA PRO A 321 8.99 -12.48 7.84
C PRO A 321 9.32 -13.64 6.87
N ASP A 322 9.57 -13.30 5.61
CA ASP A 322 9.56 -14.18 4.43
C ASP A 322 10.89 -14.21 3.65
N GLN A 323 12.00 -13.71 4.23
CA GLN A 323 13.28 -13.67 3.51
C GLN A 323 13.81 -15.09 3.27
N ASN A 324 14.32 -15.36 2.06
CA ASN A 324 14.56 -16.69 1.48
C ASN A 324 13.30 -17.56 1.27
N SER A 325 12.08 -16.99 1.19
CA SER A 325 10.89 -17.74 0.73
C SER A 325 10.98 -18.07 -0.76
N PHE A 326 10.18 -19.05 -1.18
CA PHE A 326 10.01 -19.43 -2.59
C PHE A 326 8.60 -19.97 -2.83
N THR A 327 8.16 -20.00 -4.08
CA THR A 327 6.96 -20.75 -4.53
C THR A 327 7.27 -21.56 -5.76
N PHE A 328 6.54 -22.65 -5.99
CA PHE A 328 6.76 -23.56 -7.12
C PHE A 328 5.44 -24.15 -7.62
N ALA A 329 5.17 -24.01 -8.92
CA ALA A 329 4.00 -24.57 -9.60
C ALA A 329 4.41 -25.28 -10.92
N PRO A 330 4.87 -26.55 -10.88
CA PRO A 330 5.62 -27.16 -11.99
C PRO A 330 4.88 -27.37 -13.33
N ASN A 331 3.54 -27.43 -13.30
CA ASN A 331 2.67 -27.48 -14.49
C ASN A 331 1.66 -26.32 -14.50
N GLY A 332 1.99 -25.19 -13.85
CA GLY A 332 1.03 -24.18 -13.39
C GLY A 332 0.16 -24.62 -12.19
N VAL A 333 0.29 -25.87 -11.74
CA VAL A 333 -0.41 -26.44 -10.57
C VAL A 333 0.31 -26.02 -9.28
N PRO A 334 -0.32 -25.27 -8.35
CA PRO A 334 0.36 -24.75 -7.16
C PRO A 334 0.75 -25.85 -6.17
N PHE A 335 2.05 -26.20 -6.13
CA PHE A 335 2.58 -27.20 -5.21
C PHE A 335 3.08 -26.55 -3.91
N ILE A 336 4.06 -25.65 -3.99
CA ILE A 336 4.54 -24.84 -2.86
C ILE A 336 4.04 -23.41 -3.06
N THR A 337 3.22 -22.91 -2.14
CA THR A 337 2.54 -21.61 -2.26
C THR A 337 2.93 -20.66 -1.13
N GLU A 338 2.82 -19.34 -1.33
CA GLU A 338 2.72 -18.43 -0.19
C GLU A 338 1.42 -18.65 0.59
N ALA A 339 1.32 -18.11 1.81
CA ALA A 339 0.21 -18.34 2.74
C ALA A 339 -0.88 -17.25 2.75
N LEU A 340 -0.79 -16.23 1.87
CA LEU A 340 -1.74 -15.11 1.74
C LEU A 340 -1.75 -14.18 2.97
N TYR A 341 -2.71 -13.25 3.01
CA TYR A 341 -2.92 -12.34 4.15
C TYR A 341 -3.18 -13.11 5.46
N GLY A 342 -2.16 -13.17 6.30
CA GLY A 342 -2.18 -13.82 7.61
C GLY A 342 -1.36 -13.12 8.70
N PRO A 343 -1.25 -13.77 9.88
CA PRO A 343 -0.37 -13.33 10.97
C PRO A 343 1.10 -13.26 10.57
N LYS A 344 1.85 -12.37 11.20
CA LYS A 344 3.25 -12.05 10.83
C LYS A 344 4.25 -12.98 11.51
N TYR A 345 4.15 -14.28 11.20
CA TYR A 345 4.95 -15.35 11.80
C TYR A 345 5.87 -15.99 10.74
N THR A 346 7.11 -16.30 11.10
CA THR A 346 8.11 -16.83 10.15
C THR A 346 7.72 -18.21 9.61
N PHE A 347 7.14 -19.07 10.46
CA PHE A 347 6.62 -20.38 10.08
C PHE A 347 5.35 -20.34 9.21
N LEU A 348 4.83 -19.17 8.86
CA LEU A 348 3.76 -19.02 7.88
C LEU A 348 4.27 -18.71 6.47
N ASN A 349 5.59 -18.62 6.29
CA ASN A 349 6.24 -18.45 5.00
C ASN A 349 7.11 -19.67 4.71
N ASN A 350 7.50 -19.85 3.44
CA ASN A 350 8.37 -20.96 3.03
C ASN A 350 9.84 -20.73 3.46
N ALA A 351 10.10 -20.50 4.75
CA ALA A 351 11.36 -19.99 5.30
C ALA A 351 11.92 -20.91 6.43
N LEU A 352 12.99 -20.46 7.09
CA LEU A 352 13.66 -21.19 8.17
C LEU A 352 13.36 -20.58 9.55
N MET A 353 13.30 -21.43 10.57
CA MET A 353 13.42 -21.06 11.98
C MET A 353 14.58 -21.82 12.63
N PHE A 354 15.14 -21.27 13.70
CA PHE A 354 16.28 -21.83 14.41
C PHE A 354 15.98 -22.08 15.89
N SER A 355 16.69 -23.01 16.50
CA SER A 355 16.60 -23.31 17.94
C SER A 355 17.99 -23.62 18.53
N PRO A 356 18.22 -23.31 19.82
CA PRO A 356 17.31 -22.69 20.77
C PRO A 356 17.14 -21.17 20.52
N ALA A 357 15.92 -20.69 20.74
CA ALA A 357 15.56 -19.29 20.65
C ALA A 357 16.22 -18.42 21.73
N THR A 358 16.45 -17.14 21.39
CA THR A 358 16.88 -16.12 22.34
C THR A 358 15.72 -15.57 23.18
N ALA A 359 16.05 -14.82 24.24
CA ALA A 359 15.06 -14.28 25.16
C ALA A 359 14.16 -13.24 24.47
N GLY A 360 12.85 -13.51 24.45
CA GLY A 360 11.84 -12.64 23.83
C GLY A 360 11.35 -13.08 22.44
N ALA A 361 11.83 -14.20 21.91
CA ALA A 361 11.27 -14.83 20.72
C ALA A 361 9.79 -15.22 20.92
N CYS A 362 9.03 -15.24 19.82
CA CYS A 362 7.59 -15.50 19.86
C CYS A 362 7.21 -16.98 20.05
N PHE A 363 8.05 -17.91 19.61
CA PHE A 363 7.67 -19.33 19.42
C PHE A 363 8.67 -20.33 20.03
N THR A 364 9.22 -20.02 21.21
CA THR A 364 10.15 -20.86 21.99
C THR A 364 9.74 -22.35 21.95
N PRO A 365 10.66 -23.28 21.58
CA PRO A 365 12.11 -23.12 21.44
C PRO A 365 12.59 -22.53 20.10
N TRP A 366 11.69 -22.14 19.21
CA TRP A 366 12.02 -21.62 17.87
C TRP A 366 12.06 -20.08 17.81
N GLU A 367 13.06 -19.56 17.10
CA GLU A 367 13.19 -18.16 16.72
C GLU A 367 13.18 -18.03 15.20
N GLY A 368 12.38 -17.09 14.71
CA GLY A 368 12.25 -16.76 13.29
C GLY A 368 13.03 -15.50 12.91
N GLN A 369 12.52 -14.77 11.91
CA GLN A 369 13.13 -13.53 11.45
C GLN A 369 12.80 -12.35 12.39
N VAL A 370 13.68 -11.35 12.42
CA VAL A 370 13.62 -10.22 13.37
C VAL A 370 12.36 -9.36 13.28
N THR A 371 11.65 -9.44 12.16
CA THR A 371 10.40 -8.70 11.88
C THR A 371 9.14 -9.39 12.44
N GLU A 372 9.26 -10.61 12.95
CA GLU A 372 8.17 -11.44 13.46
C GLU A 372 7.36 -10.79 14.60
N ALA A 373 6.02 -10.82 14.49
CA ALA A 373 5.10 -10.17 15.42
C ALA A 373 4.01 -11.12 15.94
N CYS A 374 4.13 -11.54 17.21
CA CYS A 374 3.13 -12.36 17.91
C CYS A 374 2.10 -11.56 18.72
N ASN A 375 2.33 -10.26 18.94
CA ASN A 375 1.49 -9.36 19.73
C ASN A 375 0.86 -8.22 18.90
N SER A 376 0.88 -8.34 17.56
CA SER A 376 0.44 -7.31 16.62
C SER A 376 -0.02 -7.97 15.31
N LYS A 377 -1.05 -7.41 14.67
CA LYS A 377 -1.48 -7.76 13.30
C LYS A 377 -0.46 -7.32 12.24
N TRP A 378 0.33 -6.30 12.57
CA TRP A 378 1.34 -5.65 11.74
C TRP A 378 2.76 -6.14 12.04
N LEU A 379 3.59 -6.19 11.00
CA LEU A 379 5.01 -6.56 11.09
C LEU A 379 5.79 -5.62 12.02
N LYS A 380 6.82 -6.12 12.72
CA LYS A 380 7.76 -5.26 13.45
C LYS A 380 8.79 -4.69 12.46
N TYR A 381 8.74 -3.39 12.21
CA TYR A 381 9.69 -2.71 11.31
C TYR A 381 10.23 -1.36 11.82
N LYS A 382 9.54 -0.67 12.75
CA LYS A 382 9.90 0.72 13.13
C LYS A 382 11.13 0.86 14.04
N GLN A 383 11.52 -0.18 14.77
CA GLN A 383 12.51 -0.06 15.86
C GLN A 383 13.46 -1.25 15.94
N GLY A 384 14.69 -0.99 16.42
CA GLY A 384 15.72 -1.99 16.69
C GLY A 384 16.13 -2.79 15.45
N ILE A 385 16.62 -4.00 15.68
CA ILE A 385 17.09 -4.93 14.62
C ILE A 385 16.02 -5.24 13.57
N SER A 386 14.73 -5.16 13.93
CA SER A 386 13.60 -5.33 13.00
C SER A 386 13.61 -4.34 11.84
N GLY A 387 14.03 -3.09 12.08
CA GLY A 387 14.10 -2.07 11.03
C GLY A 387 15.30 -2.19 10.10
N GLU A 388 16.31 -2.96 10.50
CA GLU A 388 17.54 -3.24 9.74
C GLU A 388 17.41 -4.51 8.87
N CYS A 389 16.27 -5.22 8.95
CA CYS A 389 16.03 -6.52 8.32
C CYS A 389 16.31 -6.51 6.80
N ARG A 390 17.12 -7.47 6.34
CA ARG A 390 17.41 -7.66 4.91
C ARG A 390 17.77 -9.12 4.57
N GLY A 391 17.14 -9.63 3.51
CA GLY A 391 17.70 -10.67 2.66
C GLY A 391 18.46 -10.07 1.47
N GLN A 392 19.08 -10.93 0.66
CA GLN A 392 19.71 -10.57 -0.60
C GLN A 392 19.72 -11.75 -1.58
N VAL A 393 19.18 -11.56 -2.79
CA VAL A 393 19.46 -12.44 -3.94
C VAL A 393 20.91 -12.22 -4.39
N THR A 394 21.73 -13.27 -4.36
CA THR A 394 23.16 -13.24 -4.72
C THR A 394 23.41 -13.71 -6.16
N ALA A 395 22.53 -14.58 -6.68
CA ALA A 395 22.53 -15.02 -8.07
C ALA A 395 21.10 -15.34 -8.54
N ALA A 396 20.80 -15.04 -9.79
CA ALA A 396 19.64 -15.53 -10.54
C ALA A 396 20.07 -15.67 -12.00
N LEU A 397 20.18 -16.91 -12.48
CA LEU A 397 20.75 -17.26 -13.78
C LEU A 397 19.92 -18.36 -14.44
N GLU A 398 19.67 -18.23 -15.74
CA GLU A 398 19.17 -19.32 -16.59
C GLU A 398 20.30 -19.71 -17.56
N GLN A 399 20.53 -21.02 -17.72
CA GLN A 399 21.49 -21.58 -18.66
C GLN A 399 20.99 -22.94 -19.18
N ASN A 400 20.75 -23.03 -20.49
CA ASN A 400 20.32 -24.27 -21.17
C ASN A 400 19.05 -24.91 -20.59
N GLY A 401 18.08 -24.11 -20.14
CA GLY A 401 16.84 -24.55 -19.52
C GLY A 401 16.96 -24.92 -18.03
N VAL A 402 18.14 -24.78 -17.43
CA VAL A 402 18.34 -24.93 -15.99
C VAL A 402 18.41 -23.55 -15.34
N VAL A 403 17.56 -23.33 -14.34
CA VAL A 403 17.53 -22.07 -13.56
C VAL A 403 18.25 -22.28 -12.24
N PHE A 404 19.21 -21.41 -11.93
CA PHE A 404 19.90 -21.33 -10.64
C PHE A 404 19.60 -20.01 -9.94
N ILE A 405 19.10 -20.08 -8.71
CA ILE A 405 18.85 -18.92 -7.85
C ILE A 405 19.55 -19.16 -6.51
N SER A 406 20.20 -18.13 -5.95
CA SER A 406 20.81 -18.18 -4.62
C SER A 406 20.49 -16.91 -3.84
N GLY A 407 20.19 -17.06 -2.55
CA GLY A 407 19.95 -15.93 -1.65
C GLY A 407 20.51 -16.15 -0.24
N GLU A 408 20.88 -15.03 0.39
CA GLU A 408 21.48 -14.95 1.72
C GLU A 408 20.52 -14.19 2.65
N ALA A 409 20.12 -14.83 3.75
CA ALA A 409 19.16 -14.26 4.70
C ALA A 409 19.72 -14.01 6.10
N VAL A 410 21.05 -14.09 6.32
CA VAL A 410 21.64 -13.80 7.65
C VAL A 410 21.22 -12.45 8.23
N GLY A 411 21.01 -11.43 7.39
CA GLY A 411 20.51 -10.10 7.78
C GLY A 411 19.02 -10.02 8.16
N ALA A 412 18.29 -11.12 8.04
CA ALA A 412 16.90 -11.25 8.48
C ALA A 412 16.76 -11.92 9.86
N TYR A 413 17.84 -12.47 10.42
CA TYR A 413 17.84 -13.17 11.71
C TYR A 413 18.60 -12.37 12.79
N SER A 414 18.33 -12.68 14.06
CA SER A 414 18.99 -12.01 15.18
C SER A 414 20.50 -12.31 15.20
N PRO A 415 21.38 -11.29 15.28
CA PRO A 415 22.83 -11.50 15.40
C PRO A 415 23.22 -12.38 16.62
N SER A 416 22.37 -12.45 17.65
CA SER A 416 22.57 -13.28 18.84
C SER A 416 22.54 -14.79 18.54
N LEU A 417 21.97 -15.22 17.41
CA LEU A 417 22.03 -16.61 16.93
C LEU A 417 23.41 -16.97 16.34
N LYS A 418 24.24 -15.96 16.05
CA LYS A 418 25.61 -16.06 15.50
C LYS A 418 25.70 -16.93 14.24
N LEU A 419 24.71 -16.76 13.36
CA LEU A 419 24.77 -17.21 11.98
C LEU A 419 25.84 -16.39 11.23
N LYS A 420 26.75 -17.06 10.52
CA LYS A 420 27.65 -16.42 9.54
C LYS A 420 27.01 -16.34 8.15
N SER A 421 26.19 -17.33 7.82
CA SER A 421 25.45 -17.42 6.56
C SER A 421 24.21 -18.29 6.74
N SER A 422 23.11 -17.87 6.12
CA SER A 422 21.88 -18.63 5.94
C SER A 422 21.52 -18.57 4.46
N GLN A 423 22.18 -19.44 3.68
CA GLN A 423 22.05 -19.50 2.23
C GLN A 423 21.02 -20.52 1.79
N ARG A 424 20.21 -20.13 0.80
CA ARG A 424 19.27 -21.01 0.12
C ARG A 424 19.56 -20.97 -1.37
N ASN A 425 19.65 -22.15 -1.98
CA ASN A 425 20.04 -22.33 -3.38
C ASN A 425 18.98 -23.18 -4.08
N LEU A 426 18.42 -22.70 -5.19
CA LEU A 426 17.42 -23.39 -5.98
C LEU A 426 18.01 -23.74 -7.36
N PHE A 427 17.73 -24.95 -7.82
CA PHE A 427 18.08 -25.46 -9.14
C PHE A 427 16.82 -26.08 -9.77
N LEU A 428 16.20 -25.38 -10.72
CA LEU A 428 15.17 -25.98 -11.57
C LEU A 428 15.89 -26.80 -12.65
N LEU A 429 16.00 -28.11 -12.45
CA LEU A 429 16.79 -29.02 -13.28
C LEU A 429 16.05 -29.44 -14.57
N GLN A 430 14.73 -29.44 -14.49
CA GLN A 430 13.75 -29.56 -15.58
C GLN A 430 12.41 -29.01 -15.06
N PRO A 431 11.42 -28.71 -15.92
CA PRO A 431 10.18 -28.04 -15.49
C PRO A 431 9.48 -28.65 -14.28
N GLN A 432 9.44 -29.98 -14.21
CA GLN A 432 8.83 -30.73 -13.11
C GLN A 432 9.83 -31.23 -12.05
N LEU A 433 11.05 -30.70 -11.94
CA LEU A 433 12.03 -31.07 -10.90
C LEU A 433 12.84 -29.87 -10.41
N LEU A 434 12.54 -29.44 -9.18
CA LEU A 434 13.28 -28.43 -8.44
C LEU A 434 14.11 -29.09 -7.33
N LEU A 435 15.40 -28.82 -7.29
CA LEU A 435 16.29 -29.10 -6.16
C LEU A 435 16.51 -27.80 -5.37
N LEU A 436 16.29 -27.86 -4.05
CA LEU A 436 16.63 -26.80 -3.11
C LEU A 436 17.75 -27.31 -2.18
N VAL A 437 18.77 -26.48 -1.94
CA VAL A 437 19.86 -26.76 -1.00
C VAL A 437 20.01 -25.59 -0.04
N ASP A 438 19.65 -25.83 1.23
CA ASP A 438 19.92 -24.90 2.33
C ASP A 438 21.32 -25.16 2.90
N GLN A 439 22.03 -24.09 3.19
CA GLN A 439 23.36 -24.07 3.78
C GLN A 439 23.40 -23.11 4.96
N ILE A 440 23.66 -23.65 6.15
CA ILE A 440 23.80 -22.89 7.39
C ILE A 440 25.26 -22.93 7.84
N HIS A 441 25.90 -21.77 7.99
CA HIS A 441 27.25 -21.63 8.54
C HIS A 441 27.16 -20.95 9.91
N LEU A 442 27.63 -21.64 10.95
CA LEU A 442 27.63 -21.16 12.33
C LEU A 442 28.95 -20.48 12.71
N ALA A 443 28.89 -19.50 13.61
CA ALA A 443 30.05 -19.10 14.41
C ALA A 443 30.43 -20.19 15.41
N GLU A 444 31.68 -20.17 15.87
CA GLU A 444 32.26 -21.17 16.79
C GLU A 444 31.53 -21.24 18.14
N ASP A 445 30.97 -20.11 18.55
CA ASP A 445 30.24 -19.92 19.80
C ASP A 445 28.72 -19.74 19.58
N SER A 446 28.19 -20.15 18.42
CA SER A 446 26.75 -20.15 18.15
C SER A 446 26.01 -21.10 19.11
N PRO A 447 24.87 -20.70 19.68
CA PRO A 447 24.07 -21.57 20.54
C PRO A 447 23.24 -22.59 19.76
N LEU A 448 23.18 -22.51 18.43
CA LEU A 448 22.19 -23.19 17.60
C LEU A 448 22.41 -24.71 17.50
N GLU A 449 21.35 -25.48 17.76
CA GLU A 449 21.32 -26.94 17.71
C GLU A 449 20.47 -27.49 16.55
N LYS A 450 19.41 -26.79 16.12
CA LYS A 450 18.53 -27.24 15.04
C LYS A 450 17.98 -26.10 14.19
N MET A 451 17.69 -26.42 12.94
CA MET A 451 16.84 -25.61 12.06
C MET A 451 15.53 -26.34 11.76
N SER A 452 14.47 -25.61 11.42
CA SER A 452 13.23 -26.14 10.85
C SER A 452 12.86 -25.35 9.60
N ALA A 453 12.68 -26.05 8.48
CA ALA A 453 12.23 -25.49 7.21
C ALA A 453 10.72 -25.73 7.03
N TYR A 454 10.00 -24.68 6.64
CA TYR A 454 8.55 -24.74 6.42
C TYR A 454 8.23 -24.69 4.92
N PHE A 455 7.23 -25.47 4.50
CA PHE A 455 6.76 -25.56 3.11
C PHE A 455 5.23 -25.61 3.09
N HIS A 456 4.59 -24.71 2.36
CA HIS A 456 3.17 -24.42 2.47
C HIS A 456 2.35 -24.81 1.24
N ASN A 457 1.09 -25.18 1.47
CA ASN A 457 0.04 -25.20 0.46
C ASN A 457 -1.26 -24.64 1.05
N THR A 458 -1.86 -23.67 0.36
CA THR A 458 -3.06 -22.95 0.81
C THR A 458 -4.38 -23.65 0.46
N ALA A 459 -4.35 -24.72 -0.34
CA ALA A 459 -5.54 -25.39 -0.86
C ALA A 459 -5.65 -26.87 -0.46
N VAL A 460 -4.53 -27.60 -0.45
CA VAL A 460 -4.50 -29.05 -0.27
C VAL A 460 -3.59 -29.44 0.90
N ALA A 461 -4.03 -30.40 1.71
CA ALA A 461 -3.22 -30.95 2.79
C ALA A 461 -2.09 -31.84 2.26
N PHE A 462 -0.95 -31.82 2.93
CA PHE A 462 0.13 -32.77 2.67
C PHE A 462 -0.17 -34.14 3.28
N GLU A 463 0.22 -35.20 2.59
CA GLU A 463 0.27 -36.59 3.07
C GLU A 463 1.75 -37.01 3.25
N GLU A 464 2.03 -37.93 4.18
CA GLU A 464 3.38 -38.45 4.44
C GLU A 464 3.77 -39.54 3.43
N ILE A 465 5.05 -39.58 3.01
CA ILE A 465 5.63 -40.68 2.23
C ILE A 465 7.06 -40.98 2.70
N SER A 466 7.54 -42.21 2.49
CA SER A 466 8.91 -42.61 2.80
C SER A 466 9.35 -43.71 1.83
N GLU A 467 10.48 -43.52 1.15
CA GLU A 467 11.03 -44.44 0.14
C GLU A 467 12.52 -44.64 0.43
N ASP A 468 12.96 -45.91 0.51
CA ASP A 468 14.35 -46.31 0.83
C ASP A 468 14.99 -45.60 2.05
N GLY A 469 14.17 -45.23 3.03
CA GLY A 469 14.59 -44.53 4.25
C GLY A 469 14.67 -43.00 4.12
N VAL A 470 14.33 -42.45 2.95
CA VAL A 470 14.18 -41.02 2.70
C VAL A 470 12.74 -40.61 2.98
N ASN A 471 12.53 -39.71 3.95
CA ASN A 471 11.21 -39.17 4.26
C ASN A 471 10.84 -38.05 3.29
N GLY A 472 9.53 -37.97 3.03
CA GLY A 472 8.93 -37.03 2.11
C GLY A 472 7.51 -36.66 2.48
N ALA A 473 6.93 -35.79 1.67
CA ALA A 473 5.53 -35.41 1.72
C ALA A 473 5.00 -35.21 0.31
N PHE A 474 3.69 -35.33 0.09
CA PHE A 474 3.09 -35.05 -1.21
C PHE A 474 1.71 -34.43 -1.08
N ILE A 475 1.21 -33.86 -2.18
CA ILE A 475 -0.20 -33.51 -2.37
C ILE A 475 -0.77 -34.26 -3.57
N ARG A 476 -2.07 -34.54 -3.54
CA ARG A 476 -2.82 -35.09 -4.68
C ARG A 476 -3.54 -33.99 -5.43
N GLN A 477 -3.43 -33.99 -6.74
CA GLN A 477 -4.10 -33.10 -7.68
C GLN A 477 -4.77 -33.94 -8.77
N GLU A 478 -5.59 -33.33 -9.62
CA GLU A 478 -6.32 -34.05 -10.68
C GLU A 478 -5.39 -34.70 -11.72
N ASP A 479 -4.23 -34.10 -12.00
CA ASP A 479 -3.23 -34.59 -12.94
C ASP A 479 -2.16 -35.51 -12.31
N GLY A 480 -2.21 -35.73 -10.99
CA GLY A 480 -1.41 -36.74 -10.30
C GLY A 480 -0.87 -36.32 -8.93
N GLN A 481 0.26 -36.91 -8.56
CA GLN A 481 0.92 -36.68 -7.28
C GLN A 481 2.09 -35.71 -7.43
N TYR A 482 2.12 -34.68 -6.60
CA TYR A 482 3.25 -33.75 -6.47
C TYR A 482 3.99 -34.04 -5.18
N THR A 483 5.25 -34.47 -5.29
CA THR A 483 6.00 -35.09 -4.19
C THR A 483 7.25 -34.28 -3.86
N MET A 484 7.64 -34.29 -2.59
CA MET A 484 8.91 -33.78 -2.11
C MET A 484 9.61 -34.77 -1.18
N PHE A 485 10.94 -34.87 -1.31
CA PHE A 485 11.81 -35.69 -0.45
C PHE A 485 12.96 -34.83 0.08
N TRP A 486 13.51 -35.17 1.24
CA TRP A 486 14.61 -34.40 1.84
C TRP A 486 15.64 -35.28 2.58
N MET A 487 16.87 -34.80 2.65
CA MET A 487 17.93 -35.38 3.47
C MET A 487 19.04 -34.35 3.76
N ASP A 488 19.74 -34.53 4.87
CA ASP A 488 20.92 -33.75 5.22
C ASP A 488 22.20 -34.29 4.55
N ASP A 489 23.30 -33.53 4.58
CA ASP A 489 24.58 -33.92 3.96
C ASP A 489 25.33 -35.10 4.62
N LYS A 490 24.67 -35.79 5.57
CA LYS A 490 25.09 -37.07 6.15
C LYS A 490 24.14 -38.22 5.79
N GLY A 491 23.10 -37.96 5.00
CA GLY A 491 22.07 -38.93 4.60
C GLY A 491 20.95 -39.11 5.63
N ASN A 492 20.89 -38.28 6.68
CA ASN A 492 19.77 -38.35 7.63
C ASN A 492 18.56 -37.66 7.02
N SER A 493 17.41 -38.34 7.05
CA SER A 493 16.11 -37.77 6.71
C SER A 493 15.21 -37.84 7.95
N GLU A 494 15.11 -36.75 8.71
CA GLU A 494 14.19 -36.69 9.86
C GLU A 494 12.74 -36.65 9.36
N LYS A 495 11.81 -37.31 10.07
CA LYS A 495 10.38 -37.25 9.73
C LYS A 495 9.83 -35.85 10.03
N ALA A 496 9.13 -35.26 9.06
CA ALA A 496 8.52 -33.94 9.21
C ALA A 496 7.25 -33.98 10.07
N GLY A 497 6.86 -32.83 10.61
CA GLY A 497 5.50 -32.60 11.08
C GLY A 497 4.62 -32.07 9.94
N LEU A 498 3.37 -32.55 9.88
CA LEU A 498 2.33 -32.05 8.97
C LEU A 498 1.21 -31.41 9.78
N ALA A 499 0.76 -30.21 9.39
CA ALA A 499 -0.30 -29.51 10.12
C ALA A 499 -1.08 -28.52 9.25
N PHE A 500 -2.25 -28.12 9.76
CA PHE A 500 -3.00 -26.96 9.28
C PHE A 500 -2.97 -25.86 10.34
N LYS A 501 -2.57 -24.64 9.94
CA LYS A 501 -2.63 -23.46 10.82
C LYS A 501 -3.83 -22.59 10.46
N THR A 502 -4.86 -22.62 11.28
CA THR A 502 -5.98 -21.68 11.20
C THR A 502 -5.52 -20.26 11.54
N TYR A 503 -6.05 -19.27 10.81
CA TYR A 503 -5.83 -17.85 11.11
C TYR A 503 -6.86 -17.28 12.10
N PRO A 504 -6.51 -16.22 12.86
CA PRO A 504 -7.47 -15.48 13.68
C PRO A 504 -8.62 -14.89 12.84
N ARG A 505 -9.80 -14.71 13.45
CA ARG A 505 -11.04 -14.26 12.77
C ARG A 505 -10.97 -12.87 12.11
N GLU A 506 -9.92 -12.10 12.37
CA GLU A 506 -9.67 -10.77 11.79
C GLU A 506 -8.97 -10.80 10.41
N TYR A 507 -8.67 -12.00 9.91
CA TYR A 507 -8.07 -12.27 8.60
C TYR A 507 -9.10 -12.86 7.64
N PRO A 508 -9.02 -12.55 6.33
CA PRO A 508 -10.03 -12.97 5.34
C PRO A 508 -9.90 -14.44 4.88
N TYR A 509 -8.81 -15.12 5.25
CA TYR A 509 -8.54 -16.51 4.84
C TYR A 509 -8.51 -17.45 6.05
N ASN A 510 -8.89 -18.71 5.81
CA ASN A 510 -9.03 -19.71 6.87
C ASN A 510 -7.69 -20.12 7.50
N GLY A 511 -6.61 -20.15 6.71
CA GLY A 511 -5.31 -20.67 7.14
C GLY A 511 -4.52 -21.32 6.00
N THR A 512 -3.51 -22.11 6.36
CA THR A 512 -2.62 -22.82 5.41
C THR A 512 -2.26 -24.20 5.93
N TYR A 513 -2.06 -25.17 5.03
CA TYR A 513 -1.38 -26.44 5.33
C TYR A 513 0.12 -26.24 5.21
N TYR A 514 0.91 -26.98 5.99
CA TYR A 514 2.37 -26.96 5.89
C TYR A 514 3.03 -28.28 6.30
N VAL A 515 4.21 -28.51 5.73
CA VAL A 515 5.24 -29.45 6.16
C VAL A 515 6.26 -28.65 6.99
N ASN A 516 6.70 -29.16 8.14
CA ASN A 516 7.88 -28.63 8.83
C ASN A 516 8.97 -29.70 8.98
N VAL A 517 10.07 -29.53 8.25
CA VAL A 517 11.22 -30.44 8.24
C VAL A 517 12.25 -29.93 9.24
N THR A 518 12.55 -30.71 10.27
CA THR A 518 13.62 -30.38 11.23
C THR A 518 14.95 -30.97 10.76
N THR A 519 16.06 -30.29 11.06
CA THR A 519 17.41 -30.81 10.81
C THR A 519 18.34 -30.39 11.94
N THR A 520 19.01 -31.37 12.53
CA THR A 520 20.05 -31.16 13.54
C THR A 520 21.28 -30.46 12.93
N LEU A 521 21.61 -29.28 13.47
CA LEU A 521 22.74 -28.47 13.02
C LEU A 521 24.08 -29.04 13.52
N ARG A 522 25.10 -28.88 12.69
CA ARG A 522 26.47 -29.32 12.88
C ARG A 522 27.42 -28.15 12.63
N TYR A 523 28.38 -27.98 13.53
CA TYR A 523 29.46 -27.02 13.36
C TYR A 523 30.52 -27.54 12.36
N PRO A 524 31.10 -26.71 11.48
CA PRO A 524 30.75 -25.30 11.21
C PRO A 524 29.61 -25.13 10.20
N VAL A 525 29.35 -26.14 9.36
CA VAL A 525 28.41 -26.05 8.24
C VAL A 525 27.45 -27.22 8.27
N THR A 526 26.15 -26.91 8.14
CA THR A 526 25.08 -27.88 7.90
C THR A 526 24.47 -27.62 6.55
N ARG A 527 24.16 -28.69 5.81
CA ARG A 527 23.47 -28.61 4.52
C ARG A 527 22.34 -29.62 4.46
N ALA A 528 21.20 -29.19 3.92
CA ALA A 528 20.05 -30.04 3.66
C ALA A 528 19.58 -29.84 2.22
N ALA A 529 19.33 -30.94 1.52
CA ALA A 529 18.75 -30.93 0.19
C ALA A 529 17.31 -31.40 0.24
N TYR A 530 16.47 -30.75 -0.57
CA TYR A 530 15.06 -31.04 -0.77
C TYR A 530 14.84 -31.12 -2.28
N ILE A 531 14.15 -32.15 -2.74
CA ILE A 531 13.67 -32.22 -4.13
C ILE A 531 12.15 -32.07 -4.14
N PHE A 532 11.63 -31.37 -5.14
CA PHE A 532 10.21 -31.15 -5.38
C PHE A 532 9.92 -31.52 -6.83
N PHE A 533 8.96 -32.41 -7.06
CA PHE A 533 8.70 -32.91 -8.41
C PHE A 533 7.24 -33.19 -8.71
N GLY A 534 6.90 -33.04 -9.99
CA GLY A 534 5.57 -33.28 -10.53
C GLY A 534 5.35 -34.72 -11.02
N PRO A 535 4.11 -35.06 -11.40
CA PRO A 535 3.68 -36.44 -11.66
C PRO A 535 4.36 -37.11 -12.87
N SER A 536 5.05 -36.36 -13.75
CA SER A 536 5.80 -36.95 -14.87
C SER A 536 7.23 -37.38 -14.51
N VAL A 537 7.69 -37.13 -13.29
CA VAL A 537 9.08 -37.42 -12.86
C VAL A 537 9.08 -38.55 -11.85
N GLU A 538 9.83 -39.62 -12.14
CA GLU A 538 10.06 -40.73 -11.23
C GLU A 538 11.52 -40.64 -10.72
N ILE A 539 11.71 -40.60 -9.41
CA ILE A 539 13.04 -40.53 -8.78
C ILE A 539 13.55 -41.95 -8.54
N GLN A 540 14.66 -42.31 -9.19
CA GLN A 540 15.30 -43.63 -9.05
C GLN A 540 16.46 -43.63 -8.06
N SER A 541 17.07 -42.46 -7.81
CA SER A 541 18.12 -42.29 -6.81
C SER A 541 18.21 -40.84 -6.41
N PHE A 542 18.32 -40.58 -5.11
CA PHE A 542 18.66 -39.28 -4.54
C PHE A 542 19.73 -39.47 -3.48
N SER A 543 20.88 -38.81 -3.65
CA SER A 543 21.95 -38.82 -2.65
C SER A 543 22.69 -37.49 -2.60
N ILE A 544 23.16 -37.14 -1.40
CA ILE A 544 23.93 -35.93 -1.11
C ILE A 544 25.25 -36.32 -0.43
N ARG A 545 26.35 -35.66 -0.80
CA ARG A 545 27.67 -35.82 -0.17
C ARG A 545 28.35 -34.47 -0.05
N GLY A 546 28.61 -34.03 1.18
CA GLY A 546 29.30 -32.77 1.47
C GLY A 546 30.72 -32.95 1.97
N ASP A 547 31.66 -32.16 1.44
CA ASP A 547 32.98 -31.90 2.04
C ASP A 547 33.00 -30.53 2.75
N SER A 548 34.17 -30.00 3.14
CA SER A 548 34.27 -28.70 3.82
C SER A 548 33.99 -27.47 2.94
N ASN A 549 34.06 -27.59 1.61
CA ASN A 549 34.01 -26.49 0.65
C ASN A 549 32.98 -26.68 -0.48
N ARG A 550 32.42 -27.88 -0.63
CA ARG A 550 31.49 -28.25 -1.69
C ARG A 550 30.42 -29.22 -1.18
N VAL A 551 29.26 -29.21 -1.81
CA VAL A 551 28.26 -30.28 -1.70
C VAL A 551 27.88 -30.79 -3.08
N ASP A 552 27.84 -32.11 -3.18
CA ASP A 552 27.54 -32.88 -4.38
C ASP A 552 26.17 -33.54 -4.20
N ILE A 553 25.25 -33.29 -5.11
CA ILE A 553 23.93 -33.94 -5.14
C ILE A 553 23.85 -34.76 -6.42
N TYR A 554 23.61 -36.06 -6.28
CA TYR A 554 23.34 -36.96 -7.39
C TYR A 554 21.86 -37.36 -7.39
N LEU A 555 21.21 -37.13 -8.53
CA LEU A 555 19.82 -37.43 -8.80
C LEU A 555 19.73 -38.26 -10.08
N ALA A 556 19.07 -39.42 -10.02
CA ALA A 556 18.67 -40.19 -11.19
C ALA A 556 17.15 -40.19 -11.31
N THR A 557 16.66 -39.94 -12.51
CA THR A 557 15.24 -40.01 -12.85
C THR A 557 15.01 -41.10 -13.91
N ASN A 558 13.75 -41.39 -14.21
CA ASN A 558 13.35 -42.23 -15.36
C ASN A 558 13.90 -41.76 -16.72
N GLU A 559 14.20 -40.46 -16.89
CA GLU A 559 14.67 -39.91 -18.18
C GLU A 559 16.16 -39.53 -18.19
N LYS A 560 16.66 -38.93 -17.10
CA LYS A 560 17.97 -38.26 -17.03
C LYS A 560 18.67 -38.41 -15.68
N THR A 561 19.98 -38.25 -15.71
CA THR A 561 20.85 -38.16 -14.54
C THR A 561 21.37 -36.74 -14.35
N TYR A 562 21.38 -36.27 -13.11
CA TYR A 562 21.87 -34.96 -12.71
C TYR A 562 22.91 -35.09 -11.61
N THR A 563 24.08 -34.46 -11.79
CA THR A 563 25.05 -34.25 -10.71
C THR A 563 25.26 -32.76 -10.50
N VAL A 564 24.82 -32.24 -9.36
CA VAL A 564 24.92 -30.83 -8.99
C VAL A 564 26.07 -30.66 -8.01
N TYR A 565 27.01 -29.79 -8.36
CA TYR A 565 28.16 -29.41 -7.54
C TYR A 565 27.98 -27.95 -7.10
N LEU A 566 27.65 -27.72 -5.84
CA LEU A 566 27.51 -26.38 -5.26
C LEU A 566 28.75 -26.05 -4.41
N LEU A 567 29.41 -24.92 -4.69
CA LEU A 567 30.58 -24.47 -3.92
C LEU A 567 30.16 -23.65 -2.70
N THR A 568 30.36 -24.22 -1.53
CA THR A 568 29.84 -23.74 -0.24
C THR A 568 30.85 -22.91 0.56
N GLY A 569 32.15 -23.02 0.24
CA GLY A 569 33.23 -22.31 0.94
C GLY A 569 33.59 -20.94 0.36
N GLU A 570 34.09 -20.04 1.21
CA GLU A 570 34.65 -18.72 0.85
C GLU A 570 36.04 -18.82 0.16
N THR A 571 36.17 -19.67 -0.85
CA THR A 571 37.40 -19.73 -1.65
C THR A 571 37.31 -18.76 -2.83
N ALA A 572 37.77 -17.51 -2.60
CA ALA A 572 37.86 -16.44 -3.59
C ALA A 572 38.66 -16.78 -4.86
N VAL A 573 39.32 -17.95 -4.89
CA VAL A 573 40.12 -18.48 -6.00
C VAL A 573 39.26 -19.17 -7.08
N LYS A 574 38.03 -19.60 -6.78
CA LYS A 574 37.16 -20.31 -7.74
C LYS A 574 36.05 -19.39 -8.27
N PRO A 575 35.95 -19.16 -9.60
CA PRO A 575 35.00 -18.20 -10.19
C PRO A 575 33.57 -18.75 -10.31
N LEU A 576 33.18 -19.78 -9.55
CA LEU A 576 31.92 -20.52 -9.73
C LEU A 576 31.02 -20.46 -8.50
N PHE A 577 29.72 -20.39 -8.72
CA PHE A 577 28.71 -20.73 -7.71
C PHE A 577 28.47 -22.25 -7.74
N ALA A 578 28.08 -22.75 -8.90
CA ALA A 578 27.67 -24.14 -9.08
C ALA A 578 27.96 -24.67 -10.49
N MET A 579 27.89 -25.99 -10.62
CA MET A 579 27.97 -26.71 -11.89
C MET A 579 26.95 -27.85 -11.87
N VAL A 580 26.20 -28.01 -12.96
CA VAL A 580 25.26 -29.11 -13.15
C VAL A 580 25.77 -29.96 -14.32
N LEU A 581 25.96 -31.25 -14.10
CA LEU A 581 26.12 -32.24 -15.16
C LEU A 581 24.75 -32.90 -15.38
N ALA A 582 24.09 -32.58 -16.49
CA ALA A 582 22.88 -33.26 -16.95
C ALA A 582 23.31 -34.29 -18.01
N ASP A 583 23.37 -35.56 -17.62
CA ASP A 583 23.96 -36.67 -18.37
C ASP A 583 25.42 -36.39 -18.82
N HIS A 584 25.60 -35.88 -20.04
CA HIS A 584 26.89 -35.47 -20.60
C HIS A 584 27.02 -33.95 -20.80
N GLN A 585 25.93 -33.19 -20.61
CA GLN A 585 25.91 -31.74 -20.76
C GLN A 585 26.39 -31.07 -19.47
N LYS A 586 27.45 -30.27 -19.60
CA LYS A 586 28.01 -29.46 -18.51
C LYS A 586 27.43 -28.04 -18.55
N ILE A 587 26.67 -27.69 -17.52
CA ILE A 587 26.09 -26.37 -17.29
C ILE A 587 26.84 -25.72 -16.11
N VAL A 588 27.19 -24.44 -16.23
CA VAL A 588 28.10 -23.76 -15.30
C VAL A 588 27.51 -22.42 -14.90
N PHE A 589 27.45 -22.15 -13.60
CA PHE A 589 26.96 -20.89 -13.03
C PHE A 589 28.14 -20.15 -12.38
N ASP A 590 28.61 -19.09 -13.03
CA ASP A 590 29.79 -18.33 -12.60
C ASP A 590 29.46 -17.16 -11.66
N ARG A 591 30.47 -16.72 -10.90
CA ARG A 591 30.40 -15.57 -9.99
C ARG A 591 30.63 -14.22 -10.68
N THR A 592 30.92 -14.19 -11.98
CA THR A 592 31.05 -12.92 -12.74
C THR A 592 29.70 -12.30 -13.01
N SER A 593 28.68 -13.15 -13.23
CA SER A 593 27.26 -12.80 -13.33
C SER A 593 26.53 -12.70 -11.98
N ALA A 594 27.28 -12.62 -10.86
CA ALA A 594 26.69 -12.39 -9.53
C ALA A 594 25.96 -11.04 -9.46
N ILE A 595 24.80 -11.03 -8.81
CA ILE A 595 24.02 -9.81 -8.59
C ILE A 595 24.80 -8.89 -7.64
N ARG A 596 24.93 -7.62 -8.03
CA ARG A 596 25.64 -6.59 -7.25
C ARG A 596 24.65 -5.53 -6.80
N ASP A 597 24.69 -5.17 -5.53
CA ASP A 597 23.85 -4.11 -4.98
C ASP A 597 24.29 -2.76 -5.55
N THR A 598 23.43 -2.11 -6.34
CA THR A 598 23.71 -0.79 -6.93
C THR A 598 23.00 0.31 -6.15
N SER A 599 23.76 1.27 -5.61
CA SER A 599 23.21 2.44 -4.93
C SER A 599 22.55 3.39 -5.95
N VAL A 600 21.24 3.62 -5.78
CA VAL A 600 20.49 4.64 -6.53
C VAL A 600 20.81 6.02 -5.96
N GLN A 601 21.12 6.99 -6.81
CA GLN A 601 21.40 8.38 -6.40
C GLN A 601 20.10 9.14 -6.12
N GLU A 602 20.10 9.97 -5.08
CA GLU A 602 18.98 10.85 -4.74
C GLU A 602 18.62 11.79 -5.90
N VAL A 603 17.32 11.97 -6.16
CA VAL A 603 16.82 12.89 -7.18
C VAL A 603 17.25 14.32 -6.86
N LYS A 604 18.02 14.95 -7.76
CA LYS A 604 18.48 16.33 -7.62
C LYS A 604 17.32 17.31 -7.55
N ASP A 605 17.47 18.34 -6.71
CA ASP A 605 16.52 19.45 -6.56
C ASP A 605 15.06 19.01 -6.29
N TYR A 606 14.90 17.87 -5.60
CA TYR A 606 13.62 17.20 -5.33
C TYR A 606 12.52 18.12 -4.74
N VAL A 607 12.91 19.11 -3.92
CA VAL A 607 11.99 20.11 -3.36
C VAL A 607 11.43 21.02 -4.44
N ASN A 608 12.30 21.56 -5.31
CA ASN A 608 11.92 22.49 -6.37
C ASN A 608 10.98 21.82 -7.38
N ILE A 609 11.20 20.54 -7.69
CA ILE A 609 10.29 19.76 -8.58
C ILE A 609 8.86 19.78 -8.05
N VAL A 610 8.67 19.57 -6.74
CA VAL A 610 7.33 19.61 -6.12
C VAL A 610 6.77 21.03 -6.10
N GLU A 611 7.58 22.04 -5.78
CA GLU A 611 7.13 23.44 -5.79
C GLU A 611 6.71 23.92 -7.19
N GLU A 612 7.47 23.56 -8.24
CA GLU A 612 7.16 23.87 -9.63
C GLU A 612 5.84 23.21 -10.06
N ASN A 613 5.66 21.90 -9.79
CA ASN A 613 4.42 21.19 -10.09
C ASN A 613 3.20 21.79 -9.35
N LEU A 614 3.37 22.19 -8.08
CA LEU A 614 2.32 22.87 -7.31
C LEU A 614 1.94 24.25 -7.90
N GLN A 615 2.88 24.99 -8.49
CA GLN A 615 2.57 26.29 -9.12
C GLN A 615 1.62 26.17 -10.33
N HIS A 616 1.60 25.03 -11.02
CA HIS A 616 0.71 24.79 -12.17
C HIS A 616 -0.78 24.78 -11.79
N THR A 617 -1.10 24.57 -10.50
CA THR A 617 -2.47 24.50 -9.99
C THR A 617 -3.11 25.89 -9.82
N LYS A 618 -2.32 26.90 -9.45
CA LYS A 618 -2.79 28.24 -9.07
C LYS A 618 -3.52 28.97 -10.21
N PRO A 619 -3.05 28.95 -11.48
CA PRO A 619 -3.78 29.55 -12.61
C PRO A 619 -5.16 28.93 -12.84
N VAL A 620 -5.32 27.62 -12.60
CA VAL A 620 -6.59 26.90 -12.79
C VAL A 620 -7.66 27.39 -11.81
N PHE A 621 -7.29 27.50 -10.53
CA PHE A 621 -8.18 28.05 -9.49
C PHE A 621 -8.53 29.52 -9.76
N GLN A 622 -7.55 30.35 -10.16
CA GLN A 622 -7.80 31.76 -10.53
C GLN A 622 -8.73 31.89 -11.75
N GLN A 623 -8.61 31.00 -12.74
CA GLN A 623 -9.52 30.98 -13.89
C GLN A 623 -10.94 30.57 -13.50
N LEU A 624 -11.10 29.52 -12.69
CA LEU A 624 -12.40 29.07 -12.19
C LEU A 624 -13.09 30.12 -11.31
N GLU A 625 -12.34 30.80 -10.44
CA GLU A 625 -12.84 31.93 -9.66
C GLU A 625 -13.35 33.05 -10.58
N LYS A 626 -12.53 33.47 -11.56
CA LYS A 626 -12.90 34.50 -12.53
C LYS A 626 -14.15 34.13 -13.34
N GLN A 627 -14.29 32.87 -13.78
CA GLN A 627 -15.48 32.39 -14.49
C GLN A 627 -16.72 32.37 -13.57
N THR A 628 -16.55 31.96 -12.31
CA THR A 628 -17.64 31.90 -11.33
C THR A 628 -18.14 33.30 -10.97
N LEU A 629 -17.23 34.23 -10.65
CA LEU A 629 -17.55 35.64 -10.40
C LEU A 629 -18.24 36.28 -11.61
N ALA A 630 -17.76 36.02 -12.83
CA ALA A 630 -18.39 36.52 -14.05
C ALA A 630 -19.83 35.98 -14.24
N ARG A 631 -20.12 34.73 -13.85
CA ARG A 631 -21.50 34.18 -13.88
C ARG A 631 -22.38 34.80 -12.80
N VAL A 632 -21.90 34.89 -11.56
CA VAL A 632 -22.66 35.46 -10.43
C VAL A 632 -23.02 36.94 -10.70
N LEU A 633 -22.06 37.74 -11.16
CA LEU A 633 -22.27 39.17 -11.46
C LEU A 633 -23.24 39.41 -12.64
N ASN A 634 -23.38 38.44 -13.55
CA ASN A 634 -24.32 38.50 -14.67
C ASN A 634 -25.70 37.89 -14.36
N THR A 635 -25.96 37.44 -13.13
CA THR A 635 -27.25 36.82 -12.78
C THR A 635 -28.26 37.87 -12.28
N ASP A 636 -29.39 38.04 -12.99
CA ASP A 636 -30.44 39.04 -12.67
C ASP A 636 -30.97 38.96 -11.22
N ASN A 637 -30.97 37.77 -10.62
CA ASN A 637 -31.35 37.61 -9.21
C ASN A 637 -30.39 38.29 -8.25
N PHE A 638 -29.08 38.32 -8.53
CA PHE A 638 -28.10 38.98 -7.68
C PHE A 638 -28.30 40.50 -7.73
N ARG A 639 -28.55 41.04 -8.93
CA ARG A 639 -28.87 42.45 -9.16
C ARG A 639 -30.14 42.89 -8.41
N LYS A 640 -31.23 42.14 -8.55
CA LYS A 640 -32.50 42.39 -7.83
C LYS A 640 -32.38 42.23 -6.30
N THR A 641 -31.49 41.34 -5.83
CA THR A 641 -31.27 41.14 -4.39
C THR A 641 -30.43 42.27 -3.79
N ALA A 642 -29.39 42.73 -4.49
CA ALA A 642 -28.63 43.91 -4.11
C ALA A 642 -29.52 45.17 -4.09
N GLU A 643 -30.34 45.39 -5.13
CA GLU A 643 -31.31 46.50 -5.19
C GLU A 643 -32.34 46.47 -4.04
N ARG A 644 -32.76 45.28 -3.58
CA ARG A 644 -33.64 45.12 -2.41
C ARG A 644 -32.93 45.42 -1.08
N LEU A 645 -31.68 45.00 -0.93
CA LEU A 645 -30.88 45.28 0.27
C LEU A 645 -30.56 46.78 0.40
N ILE A 646 -30.30 47.46 -0.73
CA ILE A 646 -30.07 48.92 -0.77
C ILE A 646 -31.30 49.70 -0.29
N LYS A 647 -32.52 49.24 -0.59
CA LYS A 647 -33.78 49.86 -0.09
C LYS A 647 -34.03 49.71 1.42
N LEU A 648 -33.24 48.89 2.12
CA LEU A 648 -33.39 48.64 3.56
C LEU A 648 -32.34 49.35 4.42
N SER A 649 -31.27 49.92 3.84
CA SER A 649 -30.22 50.63 4.58
C SER A 649 -30.38 52.14 4.47
N ASP A 650 -31.19 52.72 5.36
CA ASP A 650 -31.37 54.17 5.46
C ASP A 650 -30.17 54.81 6.19
N GLN A 651 -29.13 55.21 5.45
CA GLN A 651 -28.12 56.17 5.90
C GLN A 651 -27.24 56.67 4.74
N LYS A 652 -27.22 58.00 4.54
CA LYS A 652 -26.50 58.78 3.50
C LYS A 652 -25.01 58.46 3.22
N LYS A 653 -24.35 57.57 3.97
CA LYS A 653 -22.96 57.16 3.72
C LYS A 653 -22.81 56.10 2.63
N THR A 654 -23.90 55.40 2.24
CA THR A 654 -23.87 54.44 1.14
C THR A 654 -23.92 55.09 -0.24
N GLU A 655 -24.52 56.28 -0.40
CA GLU A 655 -24.56 56.98 -1.70
C GLU A 655 -23.15 57.37 -2.20
N GLU A 656 -22.29 57.98 -1.37
CA GLU A 656 -20.91 58.32 -1.80
C GLU A 656 -20.06 57.07 -2.11
N ALA A 657 -20.23 55.98 -1.36
CA ALA A 657 -19.50 54.73 -1.59
C ALA A 657 -19.95 54.04 -2.89
N VAL A 658 -21.25 54.06 -3.17
CA VAL A 658 -21.87 53.53 -4.38
C VAL A 658 -21.54 54.41 -5.59
N GLU A 659 -21.57 55.73 -5.47
CA GLU A 659 -21.17 56.63 -6.56
C GLU A 659 -19.68 56.44 -6.93
N LYS A 660 -18.81 56.13 -5.96
CA LYS A 660 -17.41 55.73 -6.22
C LYS A 660 -17.28 54.39 -6.95
N LEU A 661 -18.14 53.42 -6.66
CA LEU A 661 -18.19 52.12 -7.35
C LEU A 661 -18.80 52.22 -8.77
N PHE A 662 -19.84 53.02 -8.96
CA PHE A 662 -20.53 53.15 -10.25
C PHE A 662 -19.96 54.24 -11.17
N SER A 663 -19.28 55.27 -10.68
CA SER A 663 -18.59 56.26 -11.54
C SER A 663 -17.44 55.65 -12.36
N VAL A 664 -16.82 54.56 -11.88
CA VAL A 664 -15.87 53.74 -12.65
C VAL A 664 -16.56 53.07 -13.85
N SER A 665 -17.80 52.59 -13.68
CA SER A 665 -18.59 51.98 -14.77
C SER A 665 -19.15 53.00 -15.76
N LEU A 666 -19.55 54.20 -15.30
CA LEU A 666 -20.18 55.22 -16.14
C LEU A 666 -19.19 56.02 -17.02
N ARG A 667 -17.89 56.04 -16.68
CA ARG A 667 -16.86 56.62 -17.58
C ARG A 667 -16.54 55.75 -18.81
N GLN A 668 -16.86 54.46 -18.80
CA GLN A 668 -16.66 53.59 -19.97
C GLN A 668 -17.83 53.62 -20.98
N ALA A 669 -19.03 54.06 -20.57
CA ALA A 669 -20.20 54.12 -21.46
C ALA A 669 -20.21 55.33 -22.42
N LYS A 670 -19.63 56.48 -22.04
CA LYS A 670 -19.65 57.71 -22.86
C LYS A 670 -18.52 57.85 -23.88
N ALA A 671 -17.49 57.00 -23.85
CA ALA A 671 -16.39 57.03 -24.81
C ALA A 671 -16.68 56.28 -26.13
N LYS A 672 -17.81 55.57 -26.26
CA LYS A 672 -18.20 54.81 -27.47
C LYS A 672 -19.04 55.60 -28.49
N LYS A 673 -19.03 56.93 -28.42
CA LYS A 673 -19.58 57.82 -29.46
C LYS A 673 -18.57 58.89 -29.91
N MET A 674 -17.37 58.48 -30.34
CA MET A 674 -16.63 59.10 -31.45
C MET A 674 -15.36 58.33 -31.85
N LYS A 675 -15.12 58.27 -33.17
CA LYS A 675 -13.91 57.80 -33.91
C LYS A 675 -13.57 56.28 -33.92
N LYS A 676 -13.57 55.77 -35.16
CA LYS A 676 -12.93 54.51 -35.63
C LYS A 676 -11.41 54.54 -35.43
N GLY A 677 -10.77 53.37 -35.22
CA GLY A 677 -9.33 53.21 -35.48
C GLY A 677 -8.64 52.00 -34.83
N LYS A 678 -8.26 51.01 -35.66
CA LYS A 678 -7.25 49.94 -35.49
C LYS A 678 -6.68 49.57 -34.09
N GLY A 679 -6.84 48.29 -33.74
CA GLY A 679 -5.75 47.40 -33.27
C GLY A 679 -5.38 47.39 -31.78
N GLY A 680 -5.21 46.18 -31.22
CA GLY A 680 -4.71 45.92 -29.86
C GLY A 680 -5.70 45.13 -28.99
N GLY A 681 -5.21 44.10 -28.29
CA GLY A 681 -6.05 43.20 -27.48
C GLY A 681 -6.41 43.77 -26.10
N ASP A 682 -7.63 43.47 -25.64
CA ASP A 682 -8.16 43.97 -24.37
C ASP A 682 -7.52 43.29 -23.14
N LYS A 683 -6.74 44.07 -22.39
CA LYS A 683 -6.35 43.73 -21.01
C LYS A 683 -7.44 44.22 -20.04
N PHE A 684 -8.04 43.29 -19.29
CA PHE A 684 -8.80 43.65 -18.08
C PHE A 684 -7.84 44.13 -16.97
N PRO A 685 -8.19 45.18 -16.20
CA PRO A 685 -7.36 45.63 -15.08
C PRO A 685 -7.53 44.74 -13.84
N ASN A 686 -6.44 44.13 -13.38
CA ASN A 686 -6.39 43.33 -12.16
C ASN A 686 -6.44 44.22 -10.90
N ASN A 687 -7.62 44.45 -10.33
CA ASN A 687 -7.79 45.14 -9.04
C ASN A 687 -8.95 44.55 -8.21
N LEU A 688 -9.02 43.22 -8.12
CA LEU A 688 -9.69 42.53 -7.01
C LEU A 688 -8.65 42.14 -5.95
N PRO A 689 -9.01 42.06 -4.65
CA PRO A 689 -8.11 41.51 -3.63
C PRO A 689 -7.79 40.05 -3.94
N ASP A 690 -6.51 39.69 -4.00
CA ASP A 690 -6.10 38.28 -4.13
C ASP A 690 -6.38 37.54 -2.83
N ILE A 691 -7.53 36.86 -2.79
CA ILE A 691 -8.00 36.08 -1.63
C ILE A 691 -7.01 34.93 -1.34
N PHE A 692 -6.36 34.36 -2.35
CA PHE A 692 -5.36 33.32 -2.16
C PHE A 692 -4.09 33.89 -1.52
N ALA A 693 -3.66 35.10 -1.87
CA ALA A 693 -2.57 35.78 -1.15
C ALA A 693 -2.93 36.06 0.31
N GLN A 694 -4.20 36.40 0.61
CA GLN A 694 -4.66 36.58 2.00
C GLN A 694 -4.72 35.26 2.78
N ILE A 695 -5.17 34.17 2.15
CA ILE A 695 -5.15 32.81 2.72
C ILE A 695 -3.70 32.36 2.96
N GLU A 696 -2.79 32.59 2.01
CA GLU A 696 -1.37 32.23 2.14
C GLU A 696 -0.65 33.06 3.22
N ILE A 697 -0.99 34.35 3.37
CA ILE A 697 -0.53 35.19 4.48
C ILE A 697 -1.07 34.68 5.82
N ASN A 698 -2.34 34.26 5.89
CA ASN A 698 -2.90 33.65 7.10
C ASN A 698 -2.30 32.28 7.41
N GLU A 699 -2.06 31.42 6.41
CA GLU A 699 -1.35 30.13 6.57
C GLU A 699 0.06 30.37 7.12
N LYS A 700 0.82 31.30 6.53
CA LYS A 700 2.15 31.70 7.02
C LYS A 700 2.09 32.25 8.44
N ARG A 701 1.01 32.96 8.81
CA ARG A 701 0.82 33.52 10.15
C ARG A 701 0.46 32.46 11.20
N GLU A 702 -0.39 31.48 10.86
CA GLU A 702 -0.72 30.35 11.74
C GLU A 702 0.44 29.36 11.86
N ARG A 703 1.14 29.01 10.77
CA ARG A 703 2.40 28.23 10.84
C ARG A 703 3.41 28.88 11.79
N LYS A 704 3.57 30.21 11.72
CA LYS A 704 4.51 30.94 12.59
C LYS A 704 4.10 30.94 14.07
N LYS A 705 2.79 30.94 14.38
CA LYS A 705 2.28 30.74 15.75
C LYS A 705 2.47 29.30 16.23
N LEU A 706 2.26 28.31 15.36
CA LEU A 706 2.45 26.89 15.68
C LEU A 706 3.92 26.62 16.02
N LEU A 707 4.84 27.12 15.20
CA LEU A 707 6.30 27.11 15.45
C LEU A 707 6.68 27.80 16.78
N GLN A 708 6.06 28.93 17.13
CA GLN A 708 6.29 29.58 18.43
C GLN A 708 5.81 28.71 19.61
N ARG A 709 4.61 28.11 19.52
CA ARG A 709 4.13 27.18 20.56
C ARG A 709 5.04 25.96 20.72
N MET A 710 5.46 25.35 19.61
CA MET A 710 6.36 24.20 19.67
C MET A 710 7.73 24.56 20.29
N GLN A 711 8.24 25.77 20.07
CA GLN A 711 9.45 26.24 20.78
C GLN A 711 9.22 26.49 22.28
N GLU A 712 8.05 27.00 22.67
CA GLU A 712 7.67 27.19 24.08
C GLU A 712 7.37 25.86 24.81
N GLU A 713 6.88 24.84 24.11
CA GLU A 713 6.58 23.51 24.66
C GLU A 713 7.82 22.61 24.78
N THR A 714 8.92 22.89 24.04
CA THR A 714 10.17 22.10 24.13
C THR A 714 11.03 22.32 25.38
N SER A 715 10.60 23.13 26.36
CA SER A 715 11.35 23.35 27.61
C SER A 715 10.94 22.49 28.81
N ASP A 716 9.86 21.71 28.72
CA ASP A 716 9.43 20.77 29.77
C ASP A 716 9.03 19.39 29.20
N GLU A 717 9.03 18.35 30.05
CA GLU A 717 9.26 16.97 29.59
C GLU A 717 8.09 16.21 28.93
N ARG A 718 8.43 15.52 27.82
CA ARG A 718 7.97 14.19 27.36
C ARG A 718 6.60 13.67 27.82
N ASN A 719 5.70 13.44 26.85
CA ASN A 719 4.86 12.23 26.77
C ASN A 719 4.68 11.83 25.29
N GLU A 720 5.04 10.60 24.94
CA GLU A 720 4.81 9.99 23.62
C GLU A 720 3.75 8.88 23.74
N ASP A 721 2.48 9.26 23.77
CA ASP A 721 1.38 8.41 23.30
C ASP A 721 0.14 9.27 23.00
N MET A 722 -0.75 8.83 22.11
CA MET A 722 -1.94 9.56 21.60
C MET A 722 -1.65 10.71 20.62
N GLY A 723 -1.31 10.36 19.37
CA GLY A 723 -1.10 11.32 18.27
C GLY A 723 -1.37 10.77 16.86
N GLU A 724 -2.21 9.74 16.67
CA GLU A 724 -2.42 9.09 15.36
C GLU A 724 -3.34 9.83 14.37
N THR A 725 -3.70 11.08 14.65
CA THR A 725 -4.40 11.95 13.69
C THR A 725 -3.84 13.36 13.71
N VAL A 726 -3.41 13.83 12.53
CA VAL A 726 -2.82 15.14 12.23
C VAL A 726 -1.35 15.30 12.66
N ASP A 727 -0.43 14.84 11.81
CA ASP A 727 0.85 15.56 11.65
C ASP A 727 1.41 15.46 10.22
N PHE A 728 1.23 16.53 9.44
CA PHE A 728 1.91 16.78 8.17
C PHE A 728 2.30 18.27 8.15
N THR A 729 3.34 18.62 8.90
CA THR A 729 3.89 19.97 8.93
C THR A 729 5.23 20.03 8.18
N ASP A 730 5.27 20.83 7.10
CA ASP A 730 6.50 21.05 6.30
C ASP A 730 7.45 22.03 7.00
N PHE A 731 8.68 21.58 7.26
CA PHE A 731 9.78 22.39 7.80
C PHE A 731 10.78 22.76 6.69
N SER A 732 10.49 23.85 5.98
CA SER A 732 11.37 24.40 4.94
C SER A 732 11.51 25.92 5.12
N ASP A 733 12.41 26.35 6.03
CA ASP A 733 13.04 27.69 5.99
C ASP A 733 14.12 27.82 7.08
N MET A 734 15.35 27.38 6.80
CA MET A 734 16.54 27.89 7.50
C MET A 734 17.71 28.10 6.54
N LYS A 735 18.16 29.35 6.44
CA LYS A 735 19.43 29.72 5.79
C LYS A 735 20.61 29.38 6.72
N PRO A 736 21.79 29.02 6.18
CA PRO A 736 22.96 28.72 6.99
C PRO A 736 23.68 30.01 7.42
N GLU A 737 23.92 30.16 8.73
CA GLU A 737 24.89 31.15 9.25
C GLU A 737 26.17 30.48 9.75
N ARG A 738 27.28 31.23 9.64
CA ARG A 738 28.64 30.77 9.91
C ARG A 738 28.89 30.76 11.42
N GLY A 739 29.52 29.69 11.92
CA GLY A 739 29.69 29.47 13.36
C GLY A 739 30.82 30.26 14.03
N SER A 740 30.97 30.03 15.34
CA SER A 740 32.22 30.26 16.07
C SER A 740 32.39 29.22 17.18
N ASN A 741 33.64 28.80 17.44
CA ASN A 741 33.97 27.78 18.44
C ASN A 741 33.85 28.29 19.88
N LYS A 742 33.51 27.40 20.82
CA LYS A 742 34.17 27.34 22.14
C LYS A 742 34.02 25.96 22.81
N HIS A 743 35.13 25.48 23.37
CA HIS A 743 35.21 24.26 24.19
C HIS A 743 34.40 24.35 25.49
N VAL A 744 34.04 23.19 26.08
CA VAL A 744 34.38 22.78 27.46
C VAL A 744 34.30 21.22 27.57
N LYS A 745 34.87 20.64 28.63
CA LYS A 745 35.32 19.23 28.75
C LYS A 745 34.34 18.26 29.46
N SER A 746 34.36 17.00 28.99
CA SER A 746 34.49 15.71 29.73
C SER A 746 34.05 15.59 31.21
N GLY A 747 33.24 14.56 31.52
CA GLY A 747 33.04 14.01 32.87
C GLY A 747 32.36 12.61 32.88
N SER A 748 32.53 11.84 33.96
CA SER A 748 32.10 10.43 34.13
C SER A 748 31.69 10.14 35.61
N VAL A 749 31.09 9.02 36.05
CA VAL A 749 31.15 7.59 35.67
C VAL A 749 29.78 6.87 35.89
N LYS A 750 29.66 5.63 35.39
CA LYS A 750 28.72 4.53 35.76
C LYS A 750 28.60 4.26 37.30
N PRO A 751 27.78 3.29 37.80
CA PRO A 751 26.48 2.72 37.35
C PRO A 751 25.41 2.46 38.47
N GLY A 752 24.14 2.27 38.06
CA GLY A 752 23.27 1.17 38.54
C GLY A 752 22.26 1.39 39.69
N ALA A 753 20.97 1.12 39.43
CA ALA A 753 20.05 0.30 40.27
C ALA A 753 18.58 0.32 39.78
N THR A 754 17.97 -0.87 39.65
CA THR A 754 16.52 -1.19 39.76
C THR A 754 15.45 -0.22 39.18
N VAL A 755 14.96 -0.51 37.97
CA VAL A 755 13.82 0.18 37.31
C VAL A 755 12.43 -0.29 37.81
N ARG A 756 12.35 -1.28 38.70
CA ARG A 756 11.08 -2.00 38.99
C ARG A 756 10.14 -1.32 40.01
N SER A 757 10.55 -0.25 40.69
CA SER A 757 9.72 0.44 41.71
C SER A 757 9.08 1.75 41.24
N THR A 758 9.63 2.43 40.24
CA THR A 758 9.14 3.76 39.79
C THR A 758 7.86 3.68 38.96
N ALA A 759 7.63 2.58 38.23
CA ALA A 759 6.43 2.42 37.41
C ALA A 759 5.11 2.43 38.21
N GLN A 760 5.12 1.92 39.45
CA GLN A 760 3.93 1.91 40.32
C GLN A 760 3.67 3.25 41.04
N SER A 761 4.67 4.12 41.21
CA SER A 761 4.46 5.43 41.84
C SER A 761 3.99 6.51 40.87
N LEU A 762 4.28 6.39 39.56
CA LEU A 762 3.83 7.37 38.57
C LEU A 762 2.33 7.29 38.28
N SER A 763 1.74 6.09 38.14
CA SER A 763 0.32 5.96 37.76
C SER A 763 -0.63 6.55 38.82
N ALA A 764 -0.39 6.26 40.10
CA ALA A 764 -1.17 6.80 41.21
C ALA A 764 -1.11 8.34 41.34
N SER A 765 -0.06 8.98 40.80
CA SER A 765 0.02 10.43 40.67
C SER A 765 -0.83 10.95 39.51
N TYR A 766 -0.69 10.31 38.34
CA TYR A 766 -1.36 10.70 37.10
C TYR A 766 -2.88 10.64 37.20
N THR A 767 -3.44 9.56 37.78
CA THR A 767 -4.89 9.40 37.98
C THR A 767 -5.48 10.50 38.86
N ARG A 768 -4.75 10.96 39.89
CA ARG A 768 -5.18 12.05 40.78
C ARG A 768 -5.18 13.40 40.08
N VAL A 769 -4.13 13.69 39.30
CA VAL A 769 -4.04 14.93 38.49
C VAL A 769 -5.16 14.98 37.46
N PHE A 770 -5.42 13.86 36.76
CA PHE A 770 -6.51 13.74 35.79
C PHE A 770 -7.89 13.96 36.41
N LEU A 771 -8.17 13.38 37.59
CA LEU A 771 -9.44 13.63 38.30
C LEU A 771 -9.60 15.10 38.73
N ILE A 772 -8.54 15.72 39.27
CA ILE A 772 -8.58 17.13 39.71
C ILE A 772 -8.86 18.07 38.52
N LEU A 773 -8.23 17.83 37.35
CA LEU A 773 -8.46 18.60 36.13
C LEU A 773 -9.89 18.45 35.60
N ASN A 774 -10.44 17.23 35.57
CA ASN A 774 -11.82 17.01 35.13
C ASN A 774 -12.84 17.62 36.09
N ILE A 775 -12.64 17.52 37.41
CA ILE A 775 -13.49 18.16 38.42
C ILE A 775 -13.44 19.69 38.28
N ALA A 776 -12.25 20.28 38.10
CA ALA A 776 -12.09 21.72 37.88
C ALA A 776 -12.78 22.20 36.58
N THR A 777 -12.66 21.42 35.49
CA THR A 777 -13.33 21.71 34.22
C THR A 777 -14.85 21.62 34.35
N PHE A 778 -15.37 20.61 35.08
CA PHE A 778 -16.79 20.49 35.37
C PHE A 778 -17.32 21.71 36.14
N PHE A 779 -16.67 22.12 37.24
CA PHE A 779 -17.09 23.31 37.99
C PHE A 779 -16.99 24.61 37.19
N PHE A 780 -16.03 24.73 36.27
CA PHE A 780 -15.91 25.88 35.37
C PHE A 780 -17.07 25.93 34.35
N LEU A 781 -17.40 24.80 33.72
CA LEU A 781 -18.54 24.69 32.79
C LEU A 781 -19.87 24.91 33.51
N LEU A 782 -19.99 24.42 34.75
CA LEU A 782 -21.14 24.65 35.63
C LEU A 782 -21.33 26.14 35.95
N ALA A 783 -20.26 26.84 36.32
CA ALA A 783 -20.31 28.28 36.56
C ALA A 783 -20.75 29.04 35.29
N LEU A 784 -20.24 28.68 34.10
CA LEU A 784 -20.65 29.28 32.83
C LEU A 784 -22.12 29.01 32.48
N GLN A 785 -22.64 27.81 32.78
CA GLN A 785 -24.06 27.51 32.60
C GLN A 785 -24.94 28.30 33.59
N LEU A 786 -24.58 28.37 34.87
CA LEU A 786 -25.33 29.13 35.87
C LEU A 786 -25.39 30.64 35.57
N ILE A 787 -24.29 31.21 35.08
CA ILE A 787 -24.22 32.61 34.63
C ILE A 787 -25.15 32.84 33.41
N ARG A 788 -25.25 31.87 32.49
CA ARG A 788 -26.19 31.95 31.35
C ARG A 788 -27.66 31.74 31.76
N PHE A 789 -27.94 30.92 32.77
CA PHE A 789 -29.31 30.57 33.19
C PHE A 789 -30.00 31.57 34.14
N GLN A 790 -29.30 32.62 34.61
CA GLN A 790 -29.93 33.74 35.33
C GLN A 790 -30.95 34.54 34.49
N LYS A 791 -31.11 34.24 33.19
CA LYS A 791 -32.08 34.87 32.28
C LYS A 791 -33.21 33.94 31.79
N ALA A 792 -33.44 32.79 32.45
CA ALA A 792 -34.52 31.87 32.08
C ALA A 792 -35.85 32.18 32.83
N PRO A 793 -37.05 32.07 32.21
CA PRO A 793 -38.27 32.69 32.77
C PRO A 793 -39.09 31.84 33.75
N SER A 794 -38.74 30.57 33.99
CA SER A 794 -39.60 29.64 34.76
C SER A 794 -38.87 28.91 35.90
N LEU A 795 -39.43 29.07 37.11
CA LEU A 795 -38.91 28.53 38.37
C LEU A 795 -38.76 27.00 38.36
N HIS A 796 -39.61 26.31 37.59
CA HIS A 796 -39.64 24.84 37.56
C HIS A 796 -38.43 24.24 36.83
N THR A 797 -38.00 24.90 35.74
CA THR A 797 -36.83 24.51 34.94
C THR A 797 -35.54 24.71 35.74
N GLN A 798 -35.44 25.80 36.51
CA GLN A 798 -34.33 26.03 37.43
C GLN A 798 -34.26 24.95 38.51
N ARG A 799 -35.39 24.59 39.14
CA ARG A 799 -35.43 23.51 40.15
C ARG A 799 -35.00 22.15 39.58
N PHE A 800 -35.41 21.81 38.37
CA PHE A 800 -34.98 20.58 37.71
C PHE A 800 -33.47 20.59 37.42
N LEU A 801 -32.93 21.70 36.89
CA LEU A 801 -31.50 21.86 36.65
C LEU A 801 -30.70 21.74 37.95
N TYR A 802 -31.11 22.42 39.03
CA TYR A 802 -30.44 22.30 40.33
C TYR A 802 -30.50 20.89 40.92
N ALA A 803 -31.57 20.12 40.68
CA ALA A 803 -31.66 18.73 41.11
C ALA A 803 -30.68 17.81 40.36
N VAL A 804 -30.56 17.96 39.03
CA VAL A 804 -29.57 17.23 38.21
C VAL A 804 -28.14 17.57 38.64
N LEU A 805 -27.86 18.86 38.86
CA LEU A 805 -26.53 19.32 39.29
C LEU A 805 -26.15 18.83 40.69
N LEU A 806 -27.12 18.71 41.61
CA LEU A 806 -26.90 18.07 42.91
C LEU A 806 -26.58 16.58 42.77
N LEU A 807 -27.25 15.88 41.85
CA LEU A 807 -27.02 14.47 41.58
C LEU A 807 -25.61 14.23 41.00
N ASP A 808 -25.21 14.99 39.98
CA ASP A 808 -23.88 14.89 39.37
C ASP A 808 -22.77 15.25 40.37
N SER A 809 -22.98 16.31 41.18
CA SER A 809 -22.04 16.69 42.24
C SER A 809 -21.89 15.59 43.29
N PHE A 810 -22.97 14.87 43.62
CA PHE A 810 -22.93 13.74 44.55
C PHE A 810 -22.18 12.53 43.94
N VAL A 811 -22.41 12.21 42.67
CA VAL A 811 -21.68 11.15 41.95
C VAL A 811 -20.18 11.44 41.90
N LEU A 812 -19.78 12.68 41.61
CA LEU A 812 -18.38 13.10 41.61
C LEU A 812 -17.75 13.02 43.02
N LEU A 813 -18.50 13.35 44.08
CA LEU A 813 -18.04 13.21 45.46
C LEU A 813 -17.83 11.73 45.85
N CYS A 814 -18.73 10.84 45.43
CA CYS A 814 -18.60 9.39 45.63
C CYS A 814 -17.41 8.79 44.87
N LEU A 815 -17.14 9.24 43.64
CA LEU A 815 -15.96 8.83 42.86
C LEU A 815 -14.66 9.30 43.53
N TYR A 816 -14.60 10.56 43.96
CA TYR A 816 -13.45 11.11 44.70
C TYR A 816 -13.21 10.37 46.03
N SER A 817 -14.28 10.09 46.79
CA SER A 817 -14.18 9.32 48.05
C SER A 817 -13.74 7.87 47.83
N SER A 818 -14.09 7.25 46.71
CA SER A 818 -13.71 5.86 46.40
C SER A 818 -12.23 5.74 46.05
N CYS A 819 -11.71 6.61 45.16
CA CYS A 819 -10.27 6.66 44.84
C CYS A 819 -9.39 7.24 45.97
N SER A 820 -9.99 7.72 47.06
CA SER A 820 -9.27 8.10 48.28
C SER A 820 -8.91 6.91 49.18
N GLN A 821 -9.55 5.74 49.03
CA GLN A 821 -9.44 4.63 50.00
C GLN A 821 -8.92 3.31 49.43
N ALA A 822 -8.92 3.13 48.10
CA ALA A 822 -8.30 1.99 47.43
C ALA A 822 -7.52 2.44 46.19
N GLN A 823 -6.61 1.59 45.68
CA GLN A 823 -5.86 1.87 44.47
C GLN A 823 -6.79 1.97 43.24
N CYS A 824 -6.88 3.19 42.70
CA CYS A 824 -7.29 3.51 41.33
C CYS A 824 -6.04 3.71 40.47
#